data_AF-A0A3A8JCB2-F1
#
_entry.id   AF-A0A3A8JCB2-F1
#
_cell.length_a   1.000
_cell.length_b   1.000
_cell.length_c   1.000
_cell.angle_alpha   90.00
_cell.angle_beta   90.00
_cell.angle_gamma   90.00
#
_symmetry.space_group_name_H-M   'P 1'
#
loop_
_entity.id
_entity.type
_entity.pdbx_description
1 polymer ?
#
loop_
_entity_poly.entity_id
_entity_poly.type
_entity_poly.pdbx_seq_one_letter_code
_entity_poly.pdbx_strand_id
1 'polypeptide(L)'
;MHQWRWFTLSLPGDLLIAAHAAAIGQVPPADSVSLGAPELDAFFAETDIAQTHLHLGAAIPFERLWTHIMSGITNQELLPNDLKGTAGFADTREFLCWLVTAALARLSLGSFLFHLEQGRARDSGSFLPALAERTRRPQVLLRAMSALSQGKHPVHFAETRRVLRTLQGRDSERSHAEPLEAMTRRDPLCEWLGSSPSLPETRFINCSLRYLQASPADAGFASLFWQYLRIRNLTYRHLVLAPGTGGLDWFSTHFRNISPLRKGMDERTRVCSALEMDSRGARLASLEVRTSPSAHWGDIRHLARQVETTTFQSEKPVARALVLHFIKETHTSRPDKLPNADPRQRAHGCRFGSYFHAREQEIIAIETALRRHPRLLQVLRGMDVCHIELAVPTWVFVPLLRRVREASARIAEESGGSLHALRLTLHAGEEFRHLSEGLRHIHEPVEFRLLQKGDRLGHALALGTEPQVWRRDNAVVPQPKEEHLDDLLWELDRVAQGDWLMPKGRPRHIEEQAMRLGMEIYGGAATLDDLRQARKLRCDAQFLSAIGYPFMRSHELARQWGPPGELAVRHLSDFAVYARGRQPELFTAHRTDVAMLTQAQRFLRQTLAAMEITIEANPTSNMLIGEVSLEHHPIFSFQPLPGKERGNVSRIGVTLGSDDPVTLATSLPDEFAYLYFELRRAGASRQAAQNWLRQLAECGMRARFTL
;
A
#
# COMPACT_ATOMS: atom_id res chain seq x y z
N MET A 1 -8.30 -10.02 20.58
CA MET A 1 -7.99 -9.43 19.27
C MET A 1 -6.72 -8.58 19.29
N HIS A 2 -6.56 -7.56 20.15
CA HIS A 2 -5.29 -6.82 20.24
C HIS A 2 -4.06 -7.74 20.44
N GLN A 3 -4.13 -8.74 21.33
CA GLN A 3 -3.03 -9.70 21.51
C GLN A 3 -2.67 -10.47 20.24
N TRP A 4 -3.66 -10.90 19.45
CA TRP A 4 -3.44 -11.53 18.15
C TRP A 4 -2.77 -10.57 17.18
N ARG A 5 -3.23 -9.31 17.13
CA ARG A 5 -2.64 -8.28 16.28
C ARG A 5 -1.18 -8.00 16.62
N TRP A 6 -0.87 -7.84 17.90
CA TRP A 6 0.51 -7.66 18.37
C TRP A 6 1.38 -8.88 18.04
N PHE A 7 0.80 -10.07 18.11
CA PHE A 7 1.47 -11.31 17.72
C PHE A 7 1.76 -11.33 16.21
N THR A 8 0.78 -11.09 15.34
CA THR A 8 0.99 -11.13 13.89
C THR A 8 1.92 -10.03 13.42
N LEU A 9 2.08 -8.93 14.15
CA LEU A 9 3.09 -7.92 13.80
C LEU A 9 4.53 -8.33 14.19
N SER A 10 4.68 -9.40 14.96
CA SER A 10 5.97 -9.86 15.48
C SER A 10 6.40 -11.20 14.88
N LEU A 11 5.45 -12.10 14.63
CA LEU A 11 5.68 -13.48 14.22
C LEU A 11 4.64 -13.92 13.18
N PRO A 12 5.05 -14.78 12.23
CA PRO A 12 4.13 -15.31 11.23
C PRO A 12 3.12 -16.29 11.85
N GLY A 13 1.85 -16.17 11.46
CA GLY A 13 0.74 -16.93 12.06
C GLY A 13 0.82 -18.44 11.84
N ASP A 14 1.39 -18.88 10.72
CA ASP A 14 1.55 -20.29 10.36
C ASP A 14 2.41 -21.09 11.36
N LEU A 15 3.34 -20.41 12.05
CA LEU A 15 4.13 -21.01 13.13
C LEU A 15 3.25 -21.49 14.29
N LEU A 16 2.22 -20.73 14.67
CA LEU A 16 1.29 -21.14 15.72
C LEU A 16 0.38 -22.27 15.26
N ILE A 17 -0.06 -22.24 14.01
CA ILE A 17 -0.89 -23.32 13.44
C ILE A 17 -0.10 -24.64 13.46
N ALA A 18 1.15 -24.61 13.00
CA ALA A 18 2.04 -25.76 13.03
C ALA A 18 2.29 -26.28 14.46
N ALA A 19 2.53 -25.37 15.42
CA ALA A 19 2.76 -25.71 16.82
C ALA A 19 1.52 -26.29 17.50
N HIS A 20 0.34 -25.71 17.26
CA HIS A 20 -0.92 -26.23 17.78
C HIS A 20 -1.20 -27.63 17.24
N ALA A 21 -1.09 -27.81 15.92
CA ALA A 21 -1.26 -29.10 15.27
C ALA A 21 -0.26 -30.14 15.81
N ALA A 22 0.97 -29.75 16.11
CA ALA A 22 1.98 -30.64 16.69
C ALA A 22 1.58 -31.09 18.10
N ALA A 23 1.13 -30.15 18.95
CA ALA A 23 0.70 -30.44 20.31
C ALA A 23 -0.50 -31.41 20.39
N ILE A 24 -1.39 -31.39 19.39
CA ILE A 24 -2.55 -32.31 19.32
C ILE A 24 -2.32 -33.53 18.41
N GLY A 25 -1.10 -33.70 17.87
CA GLY A 25 -0.75 -34.84 17.02
C GLY A 25 -1.39 -34.87 15.64
N GLN A 26 -1.84 -33.73 15.10
CA GLN A 26 -2.50 -33.61 13.81
C GLN A 26 -1.61 -32.94 12.75
N VAL A 27 -2.00 -33.10 11.48
CA VAL A 27 -1.44 -32.34 10.35
C VAL A 27 -2.08 -30.95 10.36
N PRO A 28 -1.31 -29.87 10.10
CA PRO A 28 -1.86 -28.52 10.03
C PRO A 28 -2.96 -28.43 8.95
N PRO A 29 -4.15 -27.91 9.27
CA PRO A 29 -5.26 -27.84 8.32
C PRO A 29 -5.17 -26.65 7.36
N ALA A 30 -4.37 -25.63 7.68
CA ALA A 30 -4.24 -24.38 6.94
C ALA A 30 -2.92 -23.65 7.27
N ASP A 31 -2.66 -22.54 6.57
CA ASP A 31 -1.47 -21.69 6.77
C ASP A 31 -1.79 -20.30 7.34
N SER A 32 -3.06 -19.99 7.51
CA SER A 32 -3.50 -18.73 8.07
C SER A 32 -4.63 -18.95 9.06
N VAL A 33 -4.74 -18.03 10.03
CA VAL A 33 -5.81 -18.04 11.02
C VAL A 33 -6.93 -17.15 10.50
N SER A 34 -8.13 -17.73 10.33
CA SER A 34 -9.32 -16.92 10.12
C SER A 34 -9.67 -16.24 11.44
N LEU A 35 -9.68 -14.90 11.43
CA LEU A 35 -10.18 -14.09 12.54
C LEU A 35 -11.70 -14.03 12.62
N GLY A 36 -12.38 -14.68 11.68
CA GLY A 36 -13.80 -14.98 11.77
C GLY A 36 -14.07 -15.80 13.02
N ALA A 37 -14.35 -15.11 14.12
CA ALA A 37 -14.99 -15.74 15.25
C ALA A 37 -16.26 -16.44 14.74
N PRO A 38 -16.74 -17.54 15.36
CA PRO A 38 -18.00 -18.19 14.96
C PRO A 38 -19.17 -17.19 14.81
N GLU A 39 -19.04 -16.03 15.46
CA GLU A 39 -19.92 -14.90 15.33
C GLU A 39 -19.97 -14.25 13.94
N LEU A 40 -18.91 -14.29 13.14
CA LEU A 40 -18.79 -13.69 11.81
C LEU A 40 -19.01 -14.68 10.66
N ASP A 41 -19.09 -15.98 10.92
CA ASP A 41 -19.28 -17.00 9.87
C ASP A 41 -20.48 -16.70 8.98
N ALA A 42 -21.63 -16.36 9.57
CA ALA A 42 -22.82 -15.99 8.82
C ALA A 42 -22.62 -14.73 7.96
N PHE A 43 -21.88 -13.73 8.46
CA PHE A 43 -21.57 -12.53 7.70
C PHE A 43 -20.74 -12.90 6.45
N PHE A 44 -19.64 -13.62 6.63
CA PHE A 44 -18.75 -13.97 5.53
C PHE A 44 -19.33 -15.00 4.56
N ALA A 45 -20.22 -15.88 5.02
CA ALA A 45 -20.90 -16.87 4.19
C ALA A 45 -22.07 -16.29 3.36
N GLU A 46 -22.66 -15.17 3.77
CA GLU A 46 -23.84 -14.59 3.12
C GLU A 46 -23.54 -13.28 2.39
N THR A 47 -22.48 -12.56 2.76
CA THR A 47 -22.20 -11.20 2.30
C THR A 47 -21.04 -11.17 1.33
N ASP A 48 -21.31 -10.70 0.12
CA ASP A 48 -20.27 -10.48 -0.89
C ASP A 48 -19.46 -9.21 -0.52
N ILE A 49 -18.12 -9.32 -0.54
CA ILE A 49 -17.19 -8.22 -0.23
C ILE A 49 -16.36 -7.81 -1.46
N ALA A 50 -15.98 -6.54 -1.52
CA ALA A 50 -15.12 -5.98 -2.57
C ALA A 50 -13.80 -5.48 -1.98
N GLN A 51 -12.68 -5.96 -2.51
CA GLN A 51 -11.36 -5.42 -2.26
C GLN A 51 -11.12 -4.24 -3.19
N THR A 52 -11.27 -3.01 -2.68
CA THR A 52 -11.14 -1.79 -3.48
C THR A 52 -9.75 -1.16 -3.42
N HIS A 53 -8.91 -1.53 -2.46
CA HIS A 53 -7.59 -0.94 -2.25
C HIS A 53 -6.58 -2.00 -1.85
N LEU A 54 -5.90 -2.56 -2.85
CA LEU A 54 -4.83 -3.54 -2.67
C LEU A 54 -3.64 -3.24 -3.57
N HIS A 55 -2.47 -3.08 -2.97
CA HIS A 55 -1.21 -2.96 -3.71
C HIS A 55 -0.74 -4.34 -4.14
N LEU A 56 -0.81 -4.64 -5.45
CA LEU A 56 -0.43 -5.95 -6.02
C LEU A 56 0.99 -6.35 -5.61
N GLY A 57 1.83 -5.34 -5.39
CA GLY A 57 3.21 -5.57 -5.04
C GLY A 57 3.44 -6.19 -3.66
N ALA A 58 2.49 -5.98 -2.74
CA ALA A 58 2.48 -6.48 -1.37
C ALA A 58 1.41 -7.56 -1.12
N ALA A 59 0.64 -7.94 -2.15
CA ALA A 59 -0.45 -8.91 -2.08
C ALA A 59 0.02 -10.39 -2.03
N ILE A 60 1.07 -10.66 -1.24
CA ILE A 60 1.65 -11.99 -1.08
C ILE A 60 1.80 -12.27 0.42
N PRO A 61 0.97 -13.13 1.02
CA PRO A 61 1.15 -13.55 2.40
C PRO A 61 2.56 -14.10 2.65
N PHE A 62 3.11 -13.88 3.85
CA PHE A 62 4.50 -14.22 4.14
C PHE A 62 4.80 -15.70 3.94
N GLU A 63 3.88 -16.60 4.29
CA GLU A 63 4.03 -18.04 4.11
C GLU A 63 4.25 -18.43 2.64
N ARG A 64 3.56 -17.74 1.71
CA ARG A 64 3.70 -17.92 0.26
C ARG A 64 5.01 -17.33 -0.24
N LEU A 65 5.36 -16.12 0.22
CA LEU A 65 6.62 -15.47 -0.12
C LEU A 65 7.83 -16.29 0.36
N TRP A 66 7.77 -16.81 1.59
CA TRP A 66 8.81 -17.66 2.15
C TRP A 66 8.96 -18.96 1.35
N THR A 67 7.85 -19.59 0.96
CA THR A 67 7.87 -20.78 0.08
C THR A 67 8.52 -20.46 -1.27
N HIS A 68 8.20 -19.32 -1.89
CA HIS A 68 8.86 -18.84 -3.12
C HIS A 68 10.37 -18.64 -2.95
N ILE A 69 10.80 -18.04 -1.84
CA ILE A 69 12.23 -17.87 -1.55
C ILE A 69 12.87 -19.25 -1.37
N MET A 70 12.37 -20.11 -0.48
CA MET A 70 12.99 -21.40 -0.15
C MET A 70 13.09 -22.34 -1.36
N SER A 71 12.06 -22.36 -2.22
CA SER A 71 12.05 -23.17 -3.45
C SER A 71 12.94 -22.58 -4.54
N GLY A 72 13.00 -21.24 -4.66
CA GLY A 72 13.65 -20.58 -5.79
C GLY A 72 15.05 -20.03 -5.54
N ILE A 73 15.55 -19.95 -4.30
CA ILE A 73 16.78 -19.20 -3.96
C ILE A 73 18.06 -19.71 -4.66
N THR A 74 18.03 -20.91 -5.24
CA THR A 74 19.11 -21.49 -6.05
C THR A 74 19.12 -21.01 -7.50
N ASN A 75 17.94 -20.78 -8.07
CA ASN A 75 17.70 -20.41 -9.46
C ASN A 75 17.44 -18.90 -9.62
N GLN A 76 17.01 -18.23 -8.55
CA GLN A 76 16.85 -16.79 -8.51
C GLN A 76 18.21 -16.09 -8.54
N GLU A 77 18.38 -15.14 -9.46
CA GLU A 77 19.49 -14.19 -9.50
C GLU A 77 19.41 -13.16 -8.34
N LEU A 78 19.05 -13.59 -7.14
CA LEU A 78 19.08 -12.73 -5.97
C LEU A 78 20.52 -12.53 -5.54
N LEU A 79 21.01 -11.31 -5.67
CA LEU A 79 22.35 -10.87 -5.29
C LEU A 79 22.30 -9.97 -4.04
N PRO A 80 23.41 -9.83 -3.29
CA PRO A 80 23.44 -8.94 -2.13
C PRO A 80 23.02 -7.50 -2.43
N ASN A 81 23.28 -7.01 -3.65
CA ASN A 81 22.93 -5.64 -4.06
C ASN A 81 21.45 -5.48 -4.44
N ASP A 82 20.71 -6.57 -4.64
CA ASP A 82 19.26 -6.51 -4.82
C ASP A 82 18.56 -6.26 -3.48
N LEU A 83 19.06 -6.87 -2.40
CA LEU A 83 18.50 -6.76 -1.06
C LEU A 83 18.60 -5.32 -0.54
N LYS A 84 17.61 -4.92 0.25
CA LYS A 84 17.50 -3.59 0.87
C LYS A 84 17.29 -3.79 2.35
N GLY A 85 17.90 -2.95 3.19
CA GLY A 85 17.89 -3.15 4.64
C GLY A 85 18.53 -4.48 5.06
N THR A 86 18.65 -4.72 6.38
CA THR A 86 19.38 -5.89 6.87
C THR A 86 18.65 -6.69 7.94
N ALA A 87 17.41 -6.38 8.35
CA ALA A 87 16.62 -7.22 9.27
C ALA A 87 17.29 -7.65 10.60
N GLY A 88 18.36 -6.96 11.04
CA GLY A 88 19.19 -7.38 12.18
C GLY A 88 20.43 -8.23 11.84
N PHE A 89 20.70 -8.47 10.56
CA PHE A 89 21.98 -8.94 10.01
C PHE A 89 22.98 -7.78 9.87
N ALA A 90 24.28 -8.05 9.82
CA ALA A 90 25.29 -7.00 9.74
C ALA A 90 25.24 -6.25 8.40
N ASP A 91 25.06 -6.99 7.30
CA ASP A 91 24.92 -6.42 5.96
C ASP A 91 24.04 -7.30 5.03
N THR A 92 23.76 -6.82 3.82
CA THR A 92 22.93 -7.53 2.84
C THR A 92 23.58 -8.82 2.31
N ARG A 93 24.91 -8.92 2.32
CA ARG A 93 25.63 -10.14 1.92
C ARG A 93 25.49 -11.21 3.00
N GLU A 94 25.69 -10.84 4.26
CA GLU A 94 25.48 -11.74 5.40
C GLU A 94 24.03 -12.22 5.43
N PHE A 95 23.06 -11.31 5.22
CA PHE A 95 21.65 -11.68 5.10
C PHE A 95 21.43 -12.75 4.02
N LEU A 96 21.99 -12.56 2.82
CA LEU A 96 21.88 -13.56 1.75
C LEU A 96 22.55 -14.88 2.11
N CYS A 97 23.72 -14.86 2.77
CA CYS A 97 24.39 -16.07 3.25
C CYS A 97 23.51 -16.84 4.24
N TRP A 98 22.85 -16.14 5.18
CA TRP A 98 21.92 -16.75 6.12
C TRP A 98 20.66 -17.27 5.45
N LEU A 99 20.08 -16.55 4.49
CA LEU A 99 18.91 -17.02 3.72
C LEU A 99 19.20 -18.33 2.99
N VAL A 100 20.35 -18.43 2.30
CA VAL A 100 20.73 -19.67 1.59
C VAL A 100 21.06 -20.80 2.58
N THR A 101 21.68 -20.47 3.71
CA THR A 101 21.98 -21.45 4.77
C THR A 101 20.70 -21.98 5.40
N ALA A 102 19.69 -21.13 5.62
CA ALA A 102 18.38 -21.52 6.10
C ALA A 102 17.69 -22.49 5.13
N ALA A 103 17.71 -22.20 3.82
CA ALA A 103 17.17 -23.11 2.81
C ALA A 103 17.87 -24.48 2.79
N LEU A 104 19.21 -24.50 2.97
CA LEU A 104 19.97 -25.74 3.07
C LEU A 104 19.63 -26.54 4.33
N ALA A 105 19.54 -25.88 5.49
CA ALA A 105 19.18 -26.52 6.74
C ALA A 105 17.75 -27.08 6.67
N ARG A 106 16.81 -26.29 6.17
CA ARG A 106 15.42 -26.68 5.94
C ARG A 106 15.31 -27.98 5.13
N LEU A 107 15.97 -28.07 3.97
CA LEU A 107 15.94 -29.30 3.17
C LEU A 107 16.67 -30.46 3.84
N SER A 108 17.78 -30.21 4.54
CA SER A 108 18.53 -31.28 5.22
C SER A 108 17.72 -31.90 6.36
N LEU A 109 17.07 -31.05 7.17
CA LEU A 109 16.19 -31.47 8.26
C LEU A 109 14.90 -32.12 7.73
N GLY A 110 14.29 -31.56 6.68
CA GLY A 110 13.12 -32.16 6.03
C GLY A 110 13.41 -33.54 5.43
N SER A 111 14.58 -33.70 4.79
CA SER A 111 15.05 -34.99 4.29
C SER A 111 15.28 -35.99 5.43
N PHE A 112 15.88 -35.56 6.54
CA PHE A 112 16.01 -36.39 7.73
C PHE A 112 14.65 -36.89 8.24
N LEU A 113 13.67 -36.00 8.42
CA LEU A 113 12.33 -36.36 8.89
C LEU A 113 11.64 -37.35 7.95
N PHE A 114 11.73 -37.15 6.64
CA PHE A 114 11.21 -38.07 5.64
C PHE A 114 11.86 -39.46 5.73
N HIS A 115 13.19 -39.52 5.86
CA HIS A 115 13.90 -40.79 5.99
C HIS A 115 13.67 -41.45 7.36
N LEU A 116 13.46 -40.67 8.42
CA LEU A 116 13.11 -41.16 9.74
C LEU A 116 11.75 -41.86 9.72
N GLU A 117 10.73 -41.25 9.10
CA GLU A 117 9.40 -41.83 8.94
C GLU A 117 9.42 -43.15 8.15
N GLN A 118 10.33 -43.27 7.18
CA GLN A 118 10.55 -44.50 6.41
C GLN A 118 11.39 -45.57 7.13
N GLY A 119 11.85 -45.32 8.36
CA GLY A 119 12.77 -46.20 9.09
C GLY A 119 14.17 -46.29 8.48
N ARG A 120 14.55 -45.33 7.62
CA ARG A 120 15.86 -45.25 6.94
C ARG A 120 16.86 -44.32 7.63
N ALA A 121 16.42 -43.59 8.66
CA ALA A 121 17.27 -42.78 9.54
C ALA A 121 16.95 -43.09 11.01
N ARG A 122 17.90 -42.83 11.91
CA ARG A 122 17.73 -43.04 13.37
C ARG A 122 17.86 -41.74 14.15
N ASP A 123 18.91 -40.98 13.89
CA ASP A 123 19.22 -39.73 14.57
C ASP A 123 19.80 -38.71 13.57
N SER A 124 19.64 -37.41 13.86
CA SER A 124 20.09 -36.36 12.94
C SER A 124 21.62 -36.26 12.86
N GLY A 125 22.31 -36.63 13.95
CA GLY A 125 23.76 -36.55 14.09
C GLY A 125 24.51 -37.49 13.14
N SER A 126 24.00 -38.70 12.91
CA SER A 126 24.54 -39.65 11.94
C SER A 126 24.03 -39.39 10.52
N PHE A 127 22.79 -38.89 10.37
CA PHE A 127 22.18 -38.64 9.07
C PHE A 127 22.81 -37.47 8.31
N LEU A 128 23.07 -36.34 8.96
CA LEU A 128 23.59 -35.14 8.28
C LEU A 128 24.98 -35.35 7.65
N PRO A 129 25.96 -36.01 8.31
CA PRO A 129 27.21 -36.40 7.66
C PRO A 129 27.00 -37.33 6.46
N ALA A 130 26.13 -38.34 6.60
CA ALA A 130 25.82 -39.24 5.49
C ALA A 130 25.17 -38.51 4.29
N LEU A 131 24.30 -37.54 4.55
CA LEU A 131 23.73 -36.66 3.53
C LEU A 131 24.82 -35.79 2.86
N ALA A 132 25.75 -35.26 3.64
CA ALA A 132 26.85 -34.43 3.14
C ALA A 132 27.69 -35.18 2.09
N GLU A 133 28.01 -36.45 2.35
CA GLU A 133 28.79 -37.32 1.44
C GLU A 133 28.09 -37.56 0.09
N ARG A 134 26.77 -37.39 0.02
CA ARG A 134 26.01 -37.48 -1.25
C ARG A 134 26.13 -36.21 -2.10
N THR A 135 26.73 -35.15 -1.56
CA THR A 135 26.95 -33.89 -2.27
C THR A 135 28.36 -33.83 -2.85
N ARG A 136 28.58 -33.04 -3.91
CA ARG A 136 29.94 -32.86 -4.47
C ARG A 136 30.90 -32.10 -3.53
N ARG A 137 30.39 -31.52 -2.44
CA ARG A 137 31.14 -30.66 -1.50
C ARG A 137 30.67 -30.91 -0.05
N PRO A 138 30.90 -32.10 0.53
CA PRO A 138 30.42 -32.46 1.87
C PRO A 138 30.80 -31.43 2.94
N GLN A 139 32.04 -30.94 2.87
CA GLN A 139 32.59 -29.94 3.80
C GLN A 139 31.79 -28.64 3.85
N VAL A 140 31.18 -28.22 2.72
CA VAL A 140 30.38 -26.99 2.65
C VAL A 140 29.06 -27.18 3.40
N LEU A 141 28.41 -28.35 3.27
CA LEU A 141 27.19 -28.65 4.01
C LEU A 141 27.46 -28.64 5.52
N LEU A 142 28.49 -29.37 5.96
CA LEU A 142 28.83 -29.49 7.37
C LEU A 142 29.23 -28.14 7.99
N ARG A 143 30.03 -27.34 7.28
CA ARG A 143 30.37 -25.98 7.72
C ARG A 143 29.13 -25.08 7.80
N ALA A 144 28.20 -25.19 6.86
CA ALA A 144 26.96 -24.41 6.90
C ALA A 144 26.06 -24.79 8.09
N MET A 145 25.93 -26.10 8.39
CA MET A 145 25.18 -26.56 9.58
C MET A 145 25.85 -26.10 10.87
N SER A 146 27.19 -26.22 10.96
CA SER A 146 27.96 -25.76 12.12
C SER A 146 27.81 -24.25 12.33
N ALA A 147 27.97 -23.46 11.26
CA ALA A 147 27.78 -22.01 11.29
C ALA A 147 26.37 -21.63 11.76
N LEU A 148 25.34 -22.29 11.23
CA LEU A 148 23.95 -22.06 11.63
C LEU A 148 23.72 -22.38 13.11
N SER A 149 24.17 -23.54 13.58
CA SER A 149 24.04 -23.95 15.00
C SER A 149 24.67 -22.92 15.94
N GLN A 150 25.86 -22.41 15.59
CA GLN A 150 26.57 -21.40 16.37
C GLN A 150 26.04 -19.98 16.19
N GLY A 151 25.25 -19.73 15.13
CA GLY A 151 24.80 -18.40 14.73
C GLY A 151 25.94 -17.45 14.34
N LYS A 152 27.03 -17.97 13.78
CA LYS A 152 28.24 -17.20 13.45
C LYS A 152 28.87 -17.65 12.13
N HIS A 153 29.53 -16.71 11.45
CA HIS A 153 30.36 -16.94 10.26
C HIS A 153 29.68 -17.78 9.16
N PRO A 154 28.57 -17.28 8.57
CA PRO A 154 27.84 -18.03 7.56
C PRO A 154 28.73 -18.31 6.34
N VAL A 155 28.57 -19.50 5.77
CA VAL A 155 29.27 -19.87 4.53
C VAL A 155 28.79 -19.01 3.39
N HIS A 156 29.70 -18.62 2.49
CA HIS A 156 29.39 -17.73 1.38
C HIS A 156 28.25 -18.30 0.52
N PHE A 157 27.23 -17.47 0.26
CA PHE A 157 25.99 -17.88 -0.41
C PHE A 157 26.20 -18.63 -1.72
N ALA A 158 27.23 -18.28 -2.50
CA ALA A 158 27.54 -18.93 -3.78
C ALA A 158 27.98 -20.39 -3.61
N GLU A 159 28.68 -20.73 -2.54
CA GLU A 159 29.09 -22.11 -2.25
C GLU A 159 27.92 -22.93 -1.73
N THR A 160 27.16 -22.36 -0.78
CA THR A 160 25.97 -22.98 -0.20
C THR A 160 24.91 -23.25 -1.28
N ARG A 161 24.70 -22.33 -2.24
CA ARG A 161 23.80 -22.50 -3.40
C ARG A 161 24.17 -23.70 -4.27
N ARG A 162 25.45 -24.03 -4.43
CA ARG A 162 25.90 -25.19 -5.24
C ARG A 162 25.53 -26.50 -4.57
N VAL A 163 25.70 -26.58 -3.24
CA VAL A 163 25.27 -27.73 -2.45
C VAL A 163 23.75 -27.85 -2.48
N LEU A 164 23.04 -26.75 -2.22
CA LEU A 164 21.58 -26.71 -2.22
C LEU A 164 20.98 -27.19 -3.55
N ARG A 165 21.54 -26.76 -4.69
CA ARG A 165 21.13 -27.25 -6.03
C ARG A 165 21.29 -28.77 -6.19
N THR A 166 22.31 -29.35 -5.56
CA THR A 166 22.52 -30.80 -5.63
C THR A 166 21.41 -31.55 -4.88
N LEU A 167 20.93 -30.99 -3.77
CA LEU A 167 19.86 -31.59 -2.95
C LEU A 167 18.46 -31.34 -3.52
N GLN A 168 18.20 -30.18 -4.14
CA GLN A 168 16.92 -29.87 -4.77
C GLN A 168 16.65 -30.69 -6.03
N GLY A 169 17.70 -31.17 -6.71
CA GLY A 169 17.55 -31.91 -7.98
C GLY A 169 17.30 -30.99 -9.17
N ARG A 170 16.76 -31.56 -10.27
CA ARG A 170 16.35 -30.79 -11.45
C ARG A 170 14.89 -30.39 -11.31
N ASP A 171 14.55 -29.17 -11.75
CA ASP A 171 13.16 -28.74 -11.86
C ASP A 171 12.38 -29.76 -12.72
N SER A 172 11.29 -30.30 -12.17
CA SER A 172 10.33 -31.05 -12.97
C SER A 172 9.76 -30.16 -14.07
N GLU A 173 9.42 -30.75 -15.22
CA GLU A 173 8.89 -30.04 -16.40
C GLU A 173 7.76 -29.06 -16.06
N ARG A 174 7.60 -28.02 -16.90
CA ARG A 174 6.56 -26.99 -16.77
C ARG A 174 5.18 -27.65 -16.59
N SER A 175 4.68 -27.61 -15.35
CA SER A 175 3.34 -28.07 -15.04
C SER A 175 2.31 -27.08 -15.60
N HIS A 176 1.19 -27.59 -16.11
CA HIS A 176 -0.01 -26.81 -16.47
C HIS A 176 -0.87 -26.44 -15.23
N ALA A 177 -0.38 -26.68 -14.01
CA ALA A 177 -1.06 -26.36 -12.76
C ALA A 177 -1.28 -24.84 -12.56
N GLU A 178 -2.20 -24.49 -11.64
CA GLU A 178 -2.41 -23.09 -11.25
C GLU A 178 -1.11 -22.47 -10.70
N PRO A 179 -0.90 -21.13 -10.85
CA PRO A 179 0.38 -20.50 -10.53
C PRO A 179 0.92 -20.79 -9.12
N LEU A 180 0.07 -20.73 -8.09
CA LEU A 180 0.45 -20.99 -6.70
C LEU A 180 0.72 -22.46 -6.42
N GLU A 181 -0.02 -23.35 -7.07
CA GLU A 181 0.21 -24.78 -6.97
C GLU A 181 1.53 -25.16 -7.65
N ALA A 182 1.79 -24.62 -8.84
CA ALA A 182 3.06 -24.79 -9.54
C ALA A 182 4.24 -24.28 -8.72
N MET A 183 4.08 -23.14 -8.03
CA MET A 183 5.08 -22.62 -7.09
C MET A 183 5.30 -23.59 -5.92
N THR A 184 4.23 -24.12 -5.34
CA THR A 184 4.30 -25.04 -4.19
C THR A 184 4.94 -26.38 -4.56
N ARG A 185 4.61 -26.94 -5.73
CA ARG A 185 5.14 -28.21 -6.24
C ARG A 185 6.64 -28.16 -6.58
N ARG A 186 7.22 -26.97 -6.78
CA ARG A 186 8.67 -26.80 -6.94
C ARG A 186 9.45 -27.02 -5.64
N ASP A 187 8.78 -26.97 -4.50
CA ASP A 187 9.42 -27.21 -3.21
C ASP A 187 9.56 -28.72 -2.96
N PRO A 188 10.79 -29.27 -2.80
CA PRO A 188 10.98 -30.71 -2.54
C PRO A 188 10.23 -31.21 -1.31
N LEU A 189 10.00 -30.35 -0.30
CA LEU A 189 9.24 -30.73 0.89
C LEU A 189 7.77 -31.04 0.59
N CYS A 190 7.24 -30.56 -0.55
CA CYS A 190 5.87 -30.85 -0.96
C CYS A 190 5.64 -32.36 -1.18
N GLU A 191 6.62 -33.05 -1.77
CA GLU A 191 6.56 -34.50 -1.98
C GLU A 191 6.92 -35.27 -0.70
N TRP A 192 7.95 -34.82 0.01
CA TRP A 192 8.48 -35.54 1.17
C TRP A 192 7.55 -35.54 2.38
N LEU A 193 6.80 -34.46 2.61
CA LEU A 193 5.94 -34.31 3.78
C LEU A 193 4.45 -34.56 3.46
N GLY A 194 4.18 -35.26 2.35
CA GLY A 194 2.83 -35.61 1.91
C GLY A 194 1.99 -34.43 1.40
N SER A 195 0.82 -34.77 0.85
CA SER A 195 -0.18 -33.80 0.38
C SER A 195 -1.08 -33.34 1.52
N SER A 196 -1.29 -32.04 1.64
CA SER A 196 -2.18 -31.39 2.61
C SER A 196 -2.63 -30.04 2.03
N PRO A 197 -3.79 -29.51 2.45
CA PRO A 197 -4.18 -28.13 2.14
C PRO A 197 -3.17 -27.08 2.61
N SER A 198 -2.39 -27.36 3.67
CA SER A 198 -1.36 -26.44 4.15
C SER A 198 -0.14 -26.39 3.21
N LEU A 199 0.73 -25.41 3.38
CA LEU A 199 2.01 -25.30 2.68
C LEU A 199 3.04 -26.31 3.22
N PRO A 200 4.04 -26.70 2.39
CA PRO A 200 5.15 -27.55 2.81
C PRO A 200 5.91 -26.97 4.02
N GLU A 201 6.00 -25.64 4.11
CA GLU A 201 6.64 -24.96 5.24
C GLU A 201 5.93 -25.24 6.57
N THR A 202 4.62 -25.07 6.62
CA THR A 202 3.82 -25.29 7.83
C THR A 202 3.89 -26.75 8.27
N ARG A 203 3.89 -27.69 7.31
CA ARG A 203 4.12 -29.12 7.60
C ARG A 203 5.51 -29.38 8.14
N PHE A 204 6.54 -28.78 7.55
CA PHE A 204 7.91 -28.93 8.03
C PHE A 204 8.07 -28.49 9.48
N ILE A 205 7.50 -27.34 9.84
CA ILE A 205 7.50 -26.83 11.22
C ILE A 205 6.76 -27.80 12.14
N ASN A 206 5.58 -28.28 11.73
CA ASN A 206 4.79 -29.26 12.50
C ASN A 206 5.56 -30.55 12.76
N CYS A 207 6.11 -31.19 11.72
CA CYS A 207 6.87 -32.43 11.84
C CYS A 207 8.13 -32.24 12.70
N SER A 208 8.81 -31.09 12.56
CA SER A 208 9.99 -30.76 13.38
C SER A 208 9.65 -30.61 14.86
N LEU A 209 8.53 -29.95 15.19
CA LEU A 209 8.07 -29.79 16.57
C LEU A 209 7.65 -31.14 17.18
N ARG A 210 6.94 -31.99 16.43
CA ARG A 210 6.59 -33.35 16.86
C ARG A 210 7.84 -34.19 17.12
N TYR A 211 8.82 -34.10 16.23
CA TYR A 211 10.10 -34.79 16.41
C TYR A 211 10.80 -34.35 17.70
N LEU A 212 10.87 -33.05 17.97
CA LEU A 212 11.49 -32.52 19.19
C LEU A 212 10.75 -32.92 20.47
N GLN A 213 9.43 -33.05 20.42
CA GLN A 213 8.63 -33.57 21.54
C GLN A 213 8.94 -35.05 21.81
N ALA A 214 9.12 -35.85 20.75
CA ALA A 214 9.44 -37.27 20.86
C ALA A 214 10.92 -37.54 21.19
N SER A 215 11.82 -36.66 20.75
CA SER A 215 13.28 -36.81 20.85
C SER A 215 13.96 -35.57 21.45
N PRO A 216 13.62 -35.16 22.68
CA PRO A 216 14.13 -33.91 23.28
C PRO A 216 15.65 -33.92 23.52
N ALA A 217 16.29 -35.09 23.49
CA ALA A 217 17.74 -35.24 23.66
C ALA A 217 18.54 -34.90 22.38
N ASP A 218 17.92 -34.77 21.20
CA ASP A 218 18.62 -34.38 19.98
C ASP A 218 18.86 -32.86 19.93
N ALA A 219 19.87 -32.42 20.68
CA ALA A 219 20.28 -31.02 20.74
C ALA A 219 20.79 -30.48 19.40
N GLY A 220 21.29 -31.35 18.52
CA GLY A 220 21.78 -30.99 17.19
C GLY A 220 20.63 -30.56 16.28
N PHE A 221 19.59 -31.39 16.17
CA PHE A 221 18.36 -31.05 15.47
C PHE A 221 17.73 -29.78 16.04
N ALA A 222 17.59 -29.72 17.38
CA ALA A 222 16.98 -28.57 18.06
C ALA A 222 17.69 -27.26 17.72
N SER A 223 19.02 -27.22 17.83
CA SER A 223 19.81 -26.02 17.52
C SER A 223 19.61 -25.56 16.08
N LEU A 224 19.70 -26.48 15.10
CA LEU A 224 19.52 -26.15 13.69
C LEU A 224 18.11 -25.66 13.39
N PHE A 225 17.09 -26.33 13.93
CA PHE A 225 15.68 -25.97 13.72
C PHE A 225 15.34 -24.60 14.30
N TRP A 226 15.77 -24.30 15.54
CA TRP A 226 15.49 -23.00 16.15
C TRP A 226 16.26 -21.86 15.49
N GLN A 227 17.50 -22.08 15.04
CA GLN A 227 18.24 -21.08 14.27
C GLN A 227 17.65 -20.86 12.88
N TYR A 228 17.14 -21.90 12.24
CA TYR A 228 16.33 -21.77 11.03
C TYR A 228 15.11 -20.88 11.26
N LEU A 229 14.30 -21.18 12.30
CA LEU A 229 13.13 -20.37 12.65
C LEU A 229 13.51 -18.92 13.00
N ARG A 230 14.68 -18.71 13.61
CA ARG A 230 15.21 -17.36 13.88
C ARG A 230 15.42 -16.58 12.58
N ILE A 231 16.07 -17.16 11.58
CA ILE A 231 16.29 -16.50 10.28
C ILE A 231 14.96 -16.20 9.58
N ARG A 232 14.03 -17.17 9.60
CA ARG A 232 12.67 -16.99 9.07
C ARG A 232 11.96 -15.81 9.74
N ASN A 233 11.96 -15.75 11.07
CA ASN A 233 11.30 -14.68 11.83
C ASN A 233 11.98 -13.32 11.68
N LEU A 234 13.31 -13.27 11.55
CA LEU A 234 14.02 -12.04 11.20
C LEU A 234 13.62 -11.55 9.80
N THR A 235 13.49 -12.46 8.84
CA THR A 235 13.00 -12.15 7.49
C THR A 235 11.53 -11.69 7.51
N TYR A 236 10.70 -12.25 8.39
CA TYR A 236 9.33 -11.75 8.61
C TYR A 236 9.34 -10.29 9.06
N ARG A 237 10.09 -10.00 10.12
CA ARG A 237 10.22 -8.65 10.70
C ARG A 237 10.94 -7.66 9.78
N HIS A 238 11.66 -8.16 8.78
CA HIS A 238 12.23 -7.34 7.71
C HIS A 238 11.16 -6.72 6.80
N LEU A 239 10.03 -7.41 6.66
CA LEU A 239 8.95 -7.10 5.74
C LEU A 239 7.77 -6.46 6.45
N VAL A 240 7.48 -6.91 7.67
CA VAL A 240 6.33 -6.47 8.47
C VAL A 240 6.70 -5.25 9.30
N LEU A 241 5.85 -4.22 9.26
CA LEU A 241 6.02 -3.00 10.02
C LEU A 241 5.77 -3.26 11.50
N ALA A 242 6.74 -2.90 12.33
CA ALA A 242 6.59 -3.01 13.78
C ALA A 242 5.62 -1.93 14.30
N PRO A 243 4.82 -2.24 15.34
CA PRO A 243 4.04 -1.22 16.02
C PRO A 243 4.96 -0.19 16.71
N GLY A 244 4.56 1.08 16.72
CA GLY A 244 5.30 2.16 17.39
C GLY A 244 6.50 2.71 16.61
N THR A 245 6.73 2.23 15.37
CA THR A 245 7.65 2.84 14.40
C THR A 245 6.87 3.51 13.27
N GLY A 246 5.86 4.31 13.62
CA GLY A 246 4.95 4.94 12.67
C GLY A 246 5.65 5.89 11.69
N GLY A 247 4.89 6.31 10.68
CA GLY A 247 5.36 7.23 9.65
C GLY A 247 5.69 6.57 8.30
N LEU A 248 5.49 7.35 7.24
CA LEU A 248 5.59 6.89 5.86
C LEU A 248 7.02 6.50 5.47
N ASP A 249 8.05 7.07 6.08
CA ASP A 249 9.46 6.72 5.83
C ASP A 249 9.79 5.29 6.29
N TRP A 250 9.31 4.89 7.47
CA TRP A 250 9.47 3.54 8.00
C TRP A 250 8.69 2.53 7.17
N PHE A 251 7.42 2.83 6.89
CA PHE A 251 6.61 2.03 5.98
C PHE A 251 7.29 1.82 4.61
N SER A 252 7.77 2.90 3.99
CA SER A 252 8.47 2.86 2.70
C SER A 252 9.72 1.98 2.73
N THR A 253 10.38 1.89 3.89
CA THR A 253 11.53 1.00 4.06
C THR A 253 11.10 -0.46 4.06
N HIS A 254 10.09 -0.84 4.83
CA HIS A 254 9.55 -2.20 4.86
C HIS A 254 8.95 -2.61 3.49
N PHE A 255 8.15 -1.76 2.87
CA PHE A 255 7.56 -2.02 1.55
C PHE A 255 8.62 -2.27 0.47
N ARG A 256 9.70 -1.46 0.45
CA ARG A 256 10.80 -1.63 -0.53
C ARG A 256 11.54 -2.96 -0.38
N ASN A 257 11.51 -3.59 0.81
CA ASN A 257 12.16 -4.88 1.08
C ASN A 257 11.42 -6.07 0.46
N ILE A 258 10.14 -5.91 0.09
CA ILE A 258 9.35 -6.96 -0.57
C ILE A 258 9.92 -7.27 -1.96
N SER A 259 10.24 -6.22 -2.74
CA SER A 259 10.56 -6.38 -4.16
C SER A 259 11.77 -7.27 -4.44
N PRO A 260 12.87 -7.19 -3.68
CA PRO A 260 13.99 -8.12 -3.82
C PRO A 260 13.59 -9.57 -3.52
N LEU A 261 12.82 -9.81 -2.46
CA LEU A 261 12.46 -11.15 -2.00
C LEU A 261 11.41 -11.84 -2.89
N ARG A 262 10.59 -11.08 -3.61
CA ARG A 262 9.66 -11.62 -4.63
C ARG A 262 10.29 -11.77 -6.02
N LYS A 263 11.58 -11.48 -6.21
CA LYS A 263 12.24 -11.53 -7.53
C LYS A 263 12.02 -12.91 -8.17
N GLY A 264 11.63 -12.93 -9.45
CA GLY A 264 11.27 -14.15 -10.17
C GLY A 264 9.82 -14.62 -9.98
N MET A 265 9.00 -13.93 -9.18
CA MET A 265 7.55 -14.17 -9.11
C MET A 265 6.82 -13.34 -10.17
N ASP A 266 6.14 -14.01 -11.10
CA ASP A 266 5.38 -13.34 -12.16
C ASP A 266 4.10 -12.65 -11.62
N GLU A 267 3.49 -11.78 -12.43
CA GLU A 267 2.27 -11.06 -12.06
C GLU A 267 1.08 -12.01 -11.85
N ARG A 268 1.00 -13.11 -12.62
CA ARG A 268 -0.10 -14.09 -12.48
C ARG A 268 -0.09 -14.75 -11.10
N THR A 269 1.09 -15.13 -10.63
CA THR A 269 1.27 -15.67 -9.28
C THR A 269 0.85 -14.66 -8.22
N ARG A 270 1.19 -13.38 -8.40
CA ARG A 270 0.79 -12.30 -7.49
C ARG A 270 -0.73 -12.06 -7.49
N VAL A 271 -1.37 -12.04 -8.66
CA VAL A 271 -2.83 -11.90 -8.76
C VAL A 271 -3.54 -13.11 -8.14
N CYS A 272 -3.05 -14.32 -8.40
CA CYS A 272 -3.58 -15.54 -7.78
C CYS A 272 -3.42 -15.50 -6.25
N SER A 273 -2.27 -15.02 -5.75
CA SER A 273 -2.03 -14.82 -4.31
C SER A 273 -3.00 -13.82 -3.69
N ALA A 274 -3.27 -12.70 -4.36
CA ALA A 274 -4.26 -11.71 -3.95
C ALA A 274 -5.66 -12.31 -3.85
N LEU A 275 -6.09 -13.04 -4.89
CA LEU A 275 -7.39 -13.71 -4.94
C LEU A 275 -7.55 -14.74 -3.82
N GLU A 276 -6.55 -15.59 -3.62
CA GLU A 276 -6.58 -16.59 -2.55
C GLU A 276 -6.69 -15.91 -1.19
N MET A 277 -5.79 -14.97 -0.88
CA MET A 277 -5.69 -14.28 0.42
C MET A 277 -7.01 -13.62 0.82
N ASP A 278 -7.64 -12.85 -0.06
CA ASP A 278 -8.86 -12.11 0.27
C ASP A 278 -10.13 -12.96 0.15
N SER A 279 -10.06 -14.16 -0.44
CA SER A 279 -11.17 -15.13 -0.46
C SER A 279 -11.14 -16.09 0.75
N ARG A 280 -10.13 -16.00 1.64
CA ARG A 280 -9.97 -16.92 2.79
C ARG A 280 -11.13 -16.77 3.76
N GLY A 281 -12.04 -17.75 3.73
CA GLY A 281 -13.20 -17.80 4.62
C GLY A 281 -14.21 -16.67 4.37
N ALA A 282 -14.16 -16.01 3.21
CA ALA A 282 -15.02 -14.89 2.86
C ALA A 282 -15.43 -14.90 1.39
N ARG A 283 -16.60 -14.34 1.08
CA ARG A 283 -17.12 -14.25 -0.30
C ARG A 283 -16.59 -13.03 -1.02
N LEU A 284 -15.35 -13.12 -1.49
CA LEU A 284 -14.78 -12.09 -2.36
C LEU A 284 -15.50 -12.08 -3.71
N ALA A 285 -16.20 -11.00 -4.01
CA ALA A 285 -16.91 -10.83 -5.29
C ALA A 285 -16.17 -9.90 -6.25
N SER A 286 -15.28 -9.04 -5.74
CA SER A 286 -14.55 -8.06 -6.54
C SER A 286 -13.15 -7.84 -5.98
N LEU A 287 -12.15 -7.81 -6.88
CA LEU A 287 -10.75 -7.56 -6.56
C LEU A 287 -10.18 -6.44 -7.45
N GLU A 288 -9.76 -5.35 -6.84
CA GLU A 288 -9.04 -4.26 -7.49
C GLU A 288 -7.58 -4.24 -7.05
N VAL A 289 -6.66 -4.45 -7.99
CA VAL A 289 -5.23 -4.46 -7.74
C VAL A 289 -4.56 -3.20 -8.29
N ARG A 290 -3.62 -2.64 -7.51
CA ARG A 290 -2.89 -1.41 -7.81
C ARG A 290 -1.42 -1.68 -8.09
N THR A 291 -0.87 -1.00 -9.10
CA THR A 291 0.57 -0.98 -9.38
C THR A 291 0.95 0.22 -10.25
N SER A 292 2.23 0.58 -10.26
CA SER A 292 2.74 1.74 -10.99
C SER A 292 2.63 1.53 -12.50
N PRO A 293 2.26 2.57 -13.26
CA PRO A 293 2.22 2.47 -14.71
C PRO A 293 3.63 2.32 -15.28
N SER A 294 3.75 1.56 -16.37
CA SER A 294 4.96 1.55 -17.20
C SER A 294 4.92 2.69 -18.21
N ALA A 295 6.08 3.24 -18.55
CA ALA A 295 6.24 4.16 -19.69
C ALA A 295 6.14 3.43 -21.06
N HIS A 296 5.89 2.13 -21.07
CA HIS A 296 5.70 1.33 -22.26
C HIS A 296 4.29 0.71 -22.31
N TRP A 297 3.54 1.02 -23.36
CA TRP A 297 2.15 0.58 -23.52
C TRP A 297 2.00 -0.95 -23.59
N GLY A 298 3.03 -1.65 -24.06
CA GLY A 298 3.07 -3.11 -24.15
C GLY A 298 3.02 -3.78 -22.78
N ASP A 299 3.72 -3.20 -21.80
CA ASP A 299 3.74 -3.69 -20.43
C ASP A 299 2.38 -3.48 -19.76
N ILE A 300 1.76 -2.31 -19.95
CA ILE A 300 0.40 -2.01 -19.44
C ILE A 300 -0.61 -3.04 -19.98
N ARG A 301 -0.57 -3.31 -21.29
CA ARG A 301 -1.43 -4.33 -21.92
C ARG A 301 -1.14 -5.72 -21.36
N HIS A 302 0.12 -6.08 -21.18
CA HIS A 302 0.52 -7.39 -20.66
C HIS A 302 -0.01 -7.60 -19.24
N LEU A 303 0.21 -6.63 -18.36
CA LEU A 303 -0.26 -6.63 -16.98
C LEU A 303 -1.79 -6.72 -16.90
N ALA A 304 -2.51 -5.87 -17.64
CA ALA A 304 -3.96 -5.89 -17.69
C ALA A 304 -4.51 -7.27 -18.07
N ARG A 305 -3.90 -7.90 -19.08
CA ARG A 305 -4.24 -9.27 -19.49
C ARG A 305 -3.90 -10.31 -18.44
N GLN A 306 -2.81 -10.15 -17.69
CA GLN A 306 -2.49 -11.08 -16.60
C GLN A 306 -3.54 -10.99 -15.49
N VAL A 307 -3.99 -9.80 -15.12
CA VAL A 307 -5.09 -9.60 -14.15
C VAL A 307 -6.38 -10.27 -14.63
N GLU A 308 -6.75 -10.06 -15.90
CA GLU A 308 -7.94 -10.65 -16.51
C GLU A 308 -7.86 -12.18 -16.60
N THR A 309 -6.76 -12.72 -17.11
CA THR A 309 -6.65 -14.14 -17.51
C THR A 309 -6.14 -15.09 -16.42
N THR A 310 -5.78 -14.59 -15.23
CA THR A 310 -5.31 -15.45 -14.14
C THR A 310 -6.40 -16.45 -13.73
N THR A 311 -6.11 -17.74 -13.72
CA THR A 311 -7.06 -18.75 -13.25
C THR A 311 -7.14 -18.72 -11.72
N PHE A 312 -8.34 -18.90 -11.19
CA PHE A 312 -8.57 -19.00 -9.76
C PHE A 312 -9.82 -19.84 -9.54
N GLN A 313 -9.68 -20.94 -8.82
CA GLN A 313 -10.79 -21.81 -8.44
C GLN A 313 -11.61 -21.15 -7.32
N SER A 314 -12.86 -20.81 -7.64
CA SER A 314 -13.85 -20.29 -6.70
C SER A 314 -15.23 -20.74 -7.14
N GLU A 315 -16.14 -20.97 -6.19
CA GLU A 315 -17.54 -21.30 -6.49
C GLU A 315 -18.22 -20.21 -7.32
N LYS A 316 -17.83 -18.96 -7.10
CA LYS A 316 -18.32 -17.80 -7.85
C LYS A 316 -17.16 -17.05 -8.52
N PRO A 317 -17.33 -16.59 -9.77
CA PRO A 317 -16.35 -15.74 -10.41
C PRO A 317 -16.12 -14.44 -9.62
N VAL A 318 -14.85 -14.10 -9.40
CA VAL A 318 -14.43 -12.84 -8.78
C VAL A 318 -14.20 -11.82 -9.90
N ALA A 319 -14.93 -10.71 -9.89
CA ALA A 319 -14.71 -9.61 -10.83
C ALA A 319 -13.36 -8.93 -10.54
N ARG A 320 -12.64 -8.46 -11.56
CA ARG A 320 -11.27 -7.97 -11.39
C ARG A 320 -11.04 -6.64 -12.09
N ALA A 321 -10.24 -5.79 -11.47
CA ALA A 321 -9.76 -4.57 -12.09
C ALA A 321 -8.29 -4.29 -11.74
N LEU A 322 -7.64 -3.65 -12.69
CA LEU A 322 -6.36 -3.00 -12.56
C LEU A 322 -6.59 -1.49 -12.39
N VAL A 323 -5.94 -0.94 -11.38
CA VAL A 323 -5.84 0.49 -11.13
C VAL A 323 -4.37 0.90 -11.21
N LEU A 324 -4.05 1.89 -12.04
CA LEU A 324 -2.67 2.37 -12.20
C LEU A 324 -2.40 3.52 -11.22
N HIS A 325 -1.48 3.31 -10.26
CA HIS A 325 -1.20 4.29 -9.21
C HIS A 325 0.05 5.14 -9.50
N PHE A 326 -0.10 6.46 -9.48
CA PHE A 326 0.99 7.40 -9.65
C PHE A 326 1.56 7.79 -8.29
N ILE A 327 2.88 7.66 -8.13
CA ILE A 327 3.54 7.82 -6.83
C ILE A 327 4.01 9.27 -6.66
N LYS A 328 3.48 9.97 -5.65
CA LYS A 328 4.04 11.23 -5.15
C LYS A 328 5.31 10.92 -4.36
N GLU A 329 6.44 11.48 -4.81
CA GLU A 329 7.75 11.17 -4.24
C GLU A 329 8.61 12.42 -4.11
N THR A 330 9.50 12.41 -3.12
CA THR A 330 10.59 13.37 -3.01
C THR A 330 11.79 12.84 -3.80
N HIS A 331 12.43 13.65 -4.64
CA HIS A 331 13.76 13.31 -5.16
C HIS A 331 14.78 13.38 -4.02
N THR A 332 14.97 12.27 -3.30
CA THR A 332 15.89 12.22 -2.14
C THR A 332 16.91 11.08 -2.21
N SER A 333 16.79 10.15 -3.17
CA SER A 333 17.70 9.00 -3.26
C SER A 333 19.07 9.31 -3.89
N ARG A 334 19.25 10.51 -4.44
CA ARG A 334 20.51 10.98 -5.04
C ARG A 334 20.85 12.38 -4.52
N PRO A 335 21.94 12.53 -3.73
CA PRO A 335 22.31 13.81 -3.10
C PRO A 335 22.54 14.96 -4.10
N ASP A 336 22.85 14.63 -5.36
CA ASP A 336 23.15 15.54 -6.46
C ASP A 336 21.91 16.06 -7.19
N LYS A 337 20.71 15.52 -6.92
CA LYS A 337 19.47 15.96 -7.56
C LYS A 337 18.71 16.99 -6.73
N LEU A 338 18.29 18.07 -7.39
CA LEU A 338 17.41 19.07 -6.80
C LEU A 338 16.01 18.48 -6.51
N PRO A 339 15.29 18.97 -5.48
CA PRO A 339 13.92 18.58 -5.21
C PRO A 339 13.00 18.81 -6.42
N ASN A 340 11.95 17.99 -6.54
CA ASN A 340 10.93 18.13 -7.60
C ASN A 340 10.35 19.54 -7.69
N ALA A 341 10.18 20.22 -6.57
CA ALA A 341 9.61 21.55 -6.50
C ALA A 341 10.60 22.68 -6.78
N ASP A 342 11.90 22.41 -6.98
CA ASP A 342 12.92 23.45 -7.24
C ASP A 342 12.89 23.86 -8.73
N PRO A 343 12.66 25.14 -9.06
CA PRO A 343 12.57 25.59 -10.45
C PRO A 343 13.91 25.66 -11.18
N ARG A 344 15.05 25.48 -10.50
CA ARG A 344 16.39 25.51 -11.14
C ARG A 344 16.76 24.21 -11.88
N GLN A 345 15.79 23.32 -12.08
CA GLN A 345 16.00 22.09 -12.84
C GLN A 345 16.45 22.39 -14.28
N ARG A 346 17.64 21.91 -14.66
CA ARG A 346 18.31 22.26 -15.93
C ARG A 346 17.49 22.01 -17.20
N ALA A 347 16.66 20.96 -17.23
CA ALA A 347 15.95 20.55 -18.45
C ALA A 347 14.59 21.26 -18.65
N HIS A 348 13.98 21.75 -17.57
CA HIS A 348 12.59 22.23 -17.59
C HIS A 348 12.41 23.65 -17.04
N GLY A 349 13.34 24.14 -16.21
CA GLY A 349 13.33 25.51 -15.70
C GLY A 349 12.10 25.90 -14.88
N CYS A 350 11.37 24.92 -14.34
CA CYS A 350 10.16 25.15 -13.55
C CYS A 350 9.93 24.07 -12.49
N ARG A 351 9.12 24.41 -11.49
CA ARG A 351 8.71 23.51 -10.41
C ARG A 351 7.97 22.32 -11.01
N PHE A 352 8.33 21.13 -10.55
CA PHE A 352 7.78 19.83 -10.95
C PHE A 352 7.95 19.48 -12.42
N GLY A 353 8.72 20.24 -13.22
CA GLY A 353 8.79 20.03 -14.66
C GLY A 353 9.34 18.66 -15.07
N SER A 354 10.46 18.21 -14.47
CA SER A 354 11.03 16.89 -14.76
C SER A 354 10.12 15.76 -14.29
N TYR A 355 9.50 15.93 -13.13
CA TYR A 355 8.56 14.97 -12.56
C TYR A 355 7.33 14.82 -13.47
N PHE A 356 6.71 15.94 -13.83
CA PHE A 356 5.56 15.99 -14.72
C PHE A 356 5.85 15.33 -16.05
N HIS A 357 6.99 15.65 -16.68
CA HIS A 357 7.35 15.07 -17.96
C HIS A 357 7.57 13.55 -17.90
N ALA A 358 8.13 13.04 -16.80
CA ALA A 358 8.24 11.60 -16.58
C ALA A 358 6.86 10.92 -16.48
N ARG A 359 5.94 11.50 -15.68
CA ARG A 359 4.56 11.03 -15.55
C ARG A 359 3.78 11.16 -16.87
N GLU A 360 4.08 12.17 -17.69
CA GLU A 360 3.49 12.34 -19.02
C GLU A 360 3.82 11.17 -19.96
N GLN A 361 5.04 10.58 -19.87
CA GLN A 361 5.37 9.40 -20.68
C GLN A 361 4.52 8.18 -20.31
N GLU A 362 4.24 7.98 -19.01
CA GLU A 362 3.34 6.94 -18.53
C GLU A 362 1.91 7.17 -19.02
N ILE A 363 1.44 8.43 -19.01
CA ILE A 363 0.13 8.82 -19.55
C ILE A 363 0.02 8.51 -21.05
N ILE A 364 1.03 8.86 -21.84
CA ILE A 364 1.10 8.55 -23.28
C ILE A 364 1.05 7.04 -23.51
N ALA A 365 1.73 6.25 -22.68
CA ALA A 365 1.71 4.80 -22.75
C ALA A 365 0.31 4.23 -22.49
N ILE A 366 -0.40 4.74 -21.47
CA ILE A 366 -1.79 4.37 -21.16
C ILE A 366 -2.71 4.70 -22.33
N GLU A 367 -2.68 5.94 -22.83
CA GLU A 367 -3.50 6.35 -23.98
C GLU A 367 -3.23 5.48 -25.21
N THR A 368 -1.97 5.15 -25.47
CA THR A 368 -1.58 4.31 -26.60
C THR A 368 -2.12 2.89 -26.42
N ALA A 369 -2.05 2.34 -25.21
CA ALA A 369 -2.61 1.02 -24.90
C ALA A 369 -4.13 0.99 -25.12
N LEU A 370 -4.86 1.99 -24.59
CA LEU A 370 -6.32 2.09 -24.73
C LEU A 370 -6.75 2.28 -26.19
N ARG A 371 -6.09 3.16 -26.95
CA ARG A 371 -6.40 3.40 -28.37
C ARG A 371 -6.17 2.14 -29.22
N ARG A 372 -5.08 1.41 -28.97
CA ARG A 372 -4.76 0.18 -29.72
C ARG A 372 -5.61 -1.02 -29.27
N HIS A 373 -6.03 -1.05 -28.02
CA HIS A 373 -6.79 -2.14 -27.42
C HIS A 373 -7.93 -1.61 -26.53
N PRO A 374 -9.03 -1.09 -27.11
CA PRO A 374 -10.15 -0.52 -26.34
C PRO A 374 -10.72 -1.44 -25.26
N ARG A 375 -10.77 -2.76 -25.52
CA ARG A 375 -11.23 -3.77 -24.58
C ARG A 375 -10.43 -3.83 -23.26
N LEU A 376 -9.24 -3.23 -23.21
CA LEU A 376 -8.53 -3.07 -21.94
C LEU A 376 -9.38 -2.35 -20.89
N LEU A 377 -10.35 -1.51 -21.28
CA LEU A 377 -11.30 -0.89 -20.35
C LEU A 377 -12.23 -1.87 -19.62
N GLN A 378 -12.20 -3.17 -19.93
CA GLN A 378 -12.90 -4.20 -19.14
C GLN A 378 -12.16 -4.53 -17.84
N VAL A 379 -10.83 -4.33 -17.81
CA VAL A 379 -9.98 -4.67 -16.66
C VAL A 379 -9.16 -3.48 -16.16
N LEU A 380 -8.59 -2.65 -17.03
CA LEU A 380 -8.00 -1.37 -16.63
C LEU A 380 -9.15 -0.40 -16.37
N ARG A 381 -9.50 -0.20 -15.10
CA ARG A 381 -10.74 0.49 -14.69
C ARG A 381 -10.50 1.80 -13.93
N GLY A 382 -9.30 2.03 -13.40
CA GLY A 382 -9.03 3.27 -12.70
C GLY A 382 -7.58 3.73 -12.71
N MET A 383 -7.39 4.95 -12.22
CA MET A 383 -6.08 5.51 -11.89
C MET A 383 -6.11 6.04 -10.45
N ASP A 384 -4.94 6.02 -9.83
CA ASP A 384 -4.72 6.48 -8.47
C ASP A 384 -3.55 7.48 -8.41
N VAL A 385 -3.55 8.36 -7.42
CA VAL A 385 -2.39 9.18 -7.05
C VAL A 385 -2.20 9.04 -5.54
N CYS A 386 -1.03 8.56 -5.12
CA CYS A 386 -0.80 8.13 -3.73
C CYS A 386 0.61 8.44 -3.21
N HIS A 387 0.93 7.92 -2.02
CA HIS A 387 2.22 8.01 -1.32
C HIS A 387 2.44 9.34 -0.59
N ILE A 388 3.60 10.00 -0.71
CA ILE A 388 3.96 11.18 0.10
C ILE A 388 3.13 12.38 -0.37
N GLU A 389 1.94 12.60 0.21
CA GLU A 389 0.98 13.61 -0.26
C GLU A 389 1.59 15.01 -0.31
N LEU A 390 2.46 15.33 0.65
CA LEU A 390 3.12 16.62 0.79
C LEU A 390 4.30 16.83 -0.17
N ALA A 391 4.74 15.80 -0.91
CA ALA A 391 5.88 15.89 -1.82
C ALA A 391 5.53 16.51 -3.17
N VAL A 392 4.34 16.22 -3.69
CA VAL A 392 3.86 16.69 -4.99
C VAL A 392 2.39 17.11 -4.86
N PRO A 393 2.06 18.39 -5.10
CA PRO A 393 0.69 18.87 -4.98
C PRO A 393 -0.20 18.29 -6.08
N THR A 394 -1.47 18.06 -5.77
CA THR A 394 -2.40 17.35 -6.64
C THR A 394 -2.63 18.06 -7.99
N TRP A 395 -2.49 19.39 -8.04
CA TRP A 395 -2.63 20.16 -9.29
C TRP A 395 -1.66 19.71 -10.39
N VAL A 396 -0.48 19.17 -10.04
CA VAL A 396 0.50 18.64 -11.01
C VAL A 396 -0.09 17.49 -11.82
N PHE A 397 -1.03 16.73 -11.27
CA PHE A 397 -1.68 15.61 -11.94
C PHE A 397 -2.96 15.98 -12.69
N VAL A 398 -3.56 17.14 -12.41
CA VAL A 398 -4.84 17.55 -13.01
C VAL A 398 -4.83 17.46 -14.54
N PRO A 399 -3.88 18.07 -15.29
CA PRO A 399 -3.88 17.96 -16.75
C PRO A 399 -3.57 16.55 -17.25
N LEU A 400 -2.75 15.78 -16.53
CA LEU A 400 -2.38 14.41 -16.87
C LEU A 400 -3.58 13.46 -16.78
N LEU A 401 -4.30 13.48 -15.65
CA LEU A 401 -5.42 12.59 -15.40
C LEU A 401 -6.66 12.96 -16.22
N ARG A 402 -6.91 14.26 -16.44
CA ARG A 402 -7.99 14.71 -17.35
C ARG A 402 -7.80 14.14 -18.75
N ARG A 403 -6.58 14.21 -19.29
CA ARG A 403 -6.24 13.71 -20.62
C ARG A 403 -6.58 12.22 -20.79
N VAL A 404 -6.19 11.37 -19.84
CA VAL A 404 -6.51 9.93 -19.90
C VAL A 404 -8.01 9.68 -19.69
N ARG A 405 -8.65 10.41 -18.77
CA ARG A 405 -10.09 10.27 -18.53
C ARG A 405 -10.89 10.61 -19.78
N GLU A 406 -10.61 11.73 -20.44
CA GLU A 406 -11.25 12.13 -21.69
C GLU A 406 -11.01 11.09 -22.80
N ALA A 407 -9.79 10.57 -22.93
CA ALA A 407 -9.50 9.50 -23.88
C ALA A 407 -10.32 8.23 -23.59
N SER A 408 -10.43 7.82 -22.33
CA SER A 408 -11.22 6.66 -21.93
C SER A 408 -12.73 6.88 -22.12
N ALA A 409 -13.23 8.10 -21.90
CA ALA A 409 -14.63 8.46 -22.08
C ALA A 409 -15.04 8.39 -23.55
N ARG A 410 -14.22 8.95 -24.46
CA ARG A 410 -14.45 8.83 -25.92
C ARG A 410 -14.51 7.37 -26.36
N ILE A 411 -13.56 6.54 -25.92
CA ILE A 411 -13.55 5.11 -26.25
C ILE A 411 -14.80 4.40 -25.71
N ALA A 412 -15.25 4.74 -24.49
CA ALA A 412 -16.45 4.16 -23.91
C ALA A 412 -17.72 4.56 -24.69
N GLU A 413 -17.83 5.82 -25.10
CA GLU A 413 -18.93 6.33 -25.93
C GLU A 413 -18.96 5.65 -27.31
N GLU A 414 -17.82 5.58 -28.00
CA GLU A 414 -17.66 4.90 -29.29
C GLU A 414 -18.01 3.40 -29.22
N SER A 415 -17.91 2.79 -28.04
CA SER A 415 -18.24 1.37 -27.82
C SER A 415 -19.74 1.07 -27.76
N GLY A 416 -20.61 2.08 -27.84
CA GLY A 416 -22.06 1.92 -27.77
C GLY A 416 -22.56 1.39 -26.41
N GLY A 417 -21.81 1.66 -25.33
CA GLY A 417 -22.13 1.23 -23.97
C GLY A 417 -21.58 -0.15 -23.57
N SER A 418 -20.81 -0.82 -24.43
CA SER A 418 -20.15 -2.09 -24.09
C SER A 418 -18.91 -1.93 -23.19
N LEU A 419 -18.36 -0.72 -23.12
CA LEU A 419 -17.24 -0.34 -22.25
C LEU A 419 -17.62 0.89 -21.44
N HIS A 420 -16.96 1.04 -20.29
CA HIS A 420 -17.13 2.20 -19.40
C HIS A 420 -15.82 2.99 -19.29
N ALA A 421 -15.92 4.29 -19.05
CA ALA A 421 -14.75 5.14 -18.83
C ALA A 421 -13.98 4.74 -17.54
N LEU A 422 -12.73 5.20 -17.44
CA LEU A 422 -11.92 5.05 -16.24
C LEU A 422 -12.43 5.93 -15.11
N ARG A 423 -12.36 5.39 -13.89
CA ARG A 423 -12.61 6.12 -12.65
C ARG A 423 -11.31 6.57 -11.98
N LEU A 424 -11.41 7.46 -11.02
CA LEU A 424 -10.28 7.92 -10.21
C LEU A 424 -10.50 7.53 -8.76
N THR A 425 -9.42 7.11 -8.12
CA THR A 425 -9.27 7.20 -6.67
C THR A 425 -8.10 8.14 -6.41
N LEU A 426 -8.15 9.02 -5.41
CA LEU A 426 -7.04 9.94 -5.14
C LEU A 426 -6.77 9.96 -3.64
N HIS A 427 -5.53 9.72 -3.22
CA HIS A 427 -5.15 9.94 -1.83
C HIS A 427 -5.13 11.43 -1.56
N ALA A 428 -5.92 11.85 -0.57
CA ALA A 428 -5.95 13.21 -0.11
C ALA A 428 -6.36 13.27 1.36
N GLY A 429 -5.62 14.06 2.15
CA GLY A 429 -5.90 14.29 3.55
C GLY A 429 -5.50 13.13 4.45
N GLU A 430 -4.64 12.21 4.00
CA GLU A 430 -3.95 11.26 4.86
C GLU A 430 -2.78 11.92 5.61
N GLU A 431 -2.00 12.75 4.89
CA GLU A 431 -0.83 13.44 5.41
C GLU A 431 -1.01 14.96 5.30
N PHE A 432 -0.90 15.66 6.43
CA PHE A 432 -1.05 17.11 6.49
C PHE A 432 -0.30 17.66 7.71
N ARG A 433 0.20 18.90 7.61
CA ARG A 433 0.84 19.61 8.72
C ARG A 433 -0.23 20.29 9.56
N HIS A 434 -1.11 21.05 8.89
CA HIS A 434 -2.24 21.73 9.51
C HIS A 434 -3.57 21.12 9.04
N LEU A 435 -4.59 21.11 9.89
CA LEU A 435 -5.87 20.48 9.52
C LEU A 435 -6.55 21.17 8.32
N SER A 436 -6.37 22.48 8.15
CA SER A 436 -6.86 23.20 6.95
C SER A 436 -6.20 22.70 5.67
N GLU A 437 -4.90 22.42 5.70
CA GLU A 437 -4.14 21.87 4.56
C GLU A 437 -4.74 20.54 4.13
N GLY A 438 -4.97 19.63 5.08
CA GLY A 438 -5.60 18.33 4.80
C GLY A 438 -7.01 18.45 4.22
N LEU A 439 -7.84 19.37 4.77
CA LEU A 439 -9.20 19.62 4.25
C LEU A 439 -9.17 20.27 2.87
N ARG A 440 -8.25 21.22 2.61
CA ARG A 440 -8.05 21.82 1.29
C ARG A 440 -7.59 20.77 0.29
N HIS A 441 -6.65 19.90 0.63
CA HIS A 441 -6.20 18.82 -0.26
C HIS A 441 -7.32 17.85 -0.62
N ILE A 442 -8.26 17.56 0.29
CA ILE A 442 -9.48 16.79 0.00
C ILE A 442 -10.40 17.56 -0.96
N HIS A 443 -10.51 18.88 -0.79
CA HIS A 443 -11.38 19.72 -1.62
C HIS A 443 -10.84 19.95 -3.03
N GLU A 444 -9.53 20.10 -3.19
CA GLU A 444 -8.90 20.50 -4.45
C GLU A 444 -9.27 19.62 -5.65
N PRO A 445 -9.28 18.28 -5.55
CA PRO A 445 -9.79 17.43 -6.63
C PRO A 445 -11.25 17.70 -7.01
N VAL A 446 -12.09 18.15 -6.07
CA VAL A 446 -13.47 18.58 -6.34
C VAL A 446 -13.48 19.96 -7.00
N GLU A 447 -12.75 20.92 -6.44
CA GLU A 447 -12.61 22.29 -6.96
C GLU A 447 -12.15 22.29 -8.42
N PHE A 448 -11.18 21.43 -8.75
CA PHE A 448 -10.63 21.29 -10.09
C PHE A 448 -11.39 20.29 -10.95
N ARG A 449 -12.61 19.88 -10.56
CA ARG A 449 -13.48 18.97 -11.32
C ARG A 449 -12.77 17.69 -11.76
N LEU A 450 -11.82 17.24 -10.95
CA LEU A 450 -11.07 16.02 -11.18
C LEU A 450 -11.85 14.84 -10.59
N LEU A 451 -12.48 14.96 -9.43
CA LEU A 451 -13.40 13.93 -8.93
C LEU A 451 -14.79 14.08 -9.54
N GLN A 452 -15.38 12.94 -9.90
CA GLN A 452 -16.71 12.81 -10.47
C GLN A 452 -17.52 11.73 -9.73
N LYS A 453 -18.83 11.67 -10.00
CA LYS A 453 -19.70 10.65 -9.41
C LYS A 453 -19.16 9.23 -9.63
N GLY A 454 -19.07 8.47 -8.54
CA GLY A 454 -18.54 7.10 -8.54
C GLY A 454 -17.01 6.99 -8.42
N ASP A 455 -16.29 8.11 -8.33
CA ASP A 455 -14.88 8.13 -7.93
C ASP A 455 -14.70 7.94 -6.41
N ARG A 456 -13.44 7.78 -5.99
CA ARG A 456 -13.10 7.52 -4.59
C ARG A 456 -12.00 8.45 -4.08
N LEU A 457 -11.89 8.54 -2.76
CA LEU A 457 -10.82 9.24 -2.05
C LEU A 457 -10.11 8.26 -1.12
N GLY A 458 -8.78 8.18 -1.22
CA GLY A 458 -7.94 7.39 -0.32
C GLY A 458 -7.86 8.05 1.06
N HIS A 459 -8.17 7.29 2.11
CA HIS A 459 -8.07 7.60 3.54
C HIS A 459 -8.92 8.77 4.06
N ALA A 460 -8.69 9.99 3.58
CA ALA A 460 -9.36 11.22 4.01
C ALA A 460 -9.35 11.45 5.54
N LEU A 461 -8.25 11.12 6.24
CA LEU A 461 -8.14 11.20 7.70
C LEU A 461 -8.44 12.60 8.25
N ALA A 462 -8.02 13.66 7.55
CA ALA A 462 -8.33 15.05 7.89
C ALA A 462 -9.84 15.31 8.05
N LEU A 463 -10.69 14.63 7.26
CA LEU A 463 -12.14 14.83 7.29
C LEU A 463 -12.81 14.22 8.53
N GLY A 464 -12.16 13.24 9.17
CA GLY A 464 -12.64 12.59 10.40
C GLY A 464 -11.89 12.98 11.67
N THR A 465 -10.83 13.77 11.55
CA THR A 465 -10.04 14.28 12.69
C THR A 465 -10.84 15.29 13.50
N GLU A 466 -10.90 15.16 14.83
CA GLU A 466 -11.67 16.08 15.68
C GLU A 466 -10.92 17.41 15.89
N PRO A 467 -11.44 18.57 15.42
CA PRO A 467 -10.66 19.82 15.40
C PRO A 467 -10.21 20.33 16.78
N GLN A 468 -10.99 20.07 17.83
CA GLN A 468 -10.61 20.46 19.20
C GLN A 468 -9.43 19.63 19.73
N VAL A 469 -9.45 18.33 19.47
CA VAL A 469 -8.37 17.41 19.85
C VAL A 469 -7.11 17.76 19.08
N TRP A 470 -7.24 17.93 17.76
CA TRP A 470 -6.13 18.32 16.89
C TRP A 470 -5.46 19.62 17.37
N ARG A 471 -6.24 20.67 17.67
CA ARG A 471 -5.72 21.94 18.19
C ARG A 471 -4.99 21.77 19.53
N ARG A 472 -5.53 20.96 20.44
CA ARG A 472 -4.92 20.71 21.75
C ARG A 472 -3.56 20.06 21.59
N ASP A 473 -3.46 19.09 20.69
CA ASP A 473 -2.26 18.28 20.50
C ASP A 473 -1.24 18.98 19.56
N ASN A 474 -1.69 19.95 18.75
CA ASN A 474 -0.89 20.68 17.76
C ASN A 474 -1.07 22.21 17.91
N ALA A 475 -0.70 22.77 19.07
CA ALA A 475 -0.90 24.19 19.35
C ALA A 475 -0.09 25.12 18.42
N VAL A 476 1.11 24.69 18.03
CA VAL A 476 2.00 25.40 17.09
C VAL A 476 2.51 24.41 16.05
N VAL A 477 2.34 24.74 14.77
CA VAL A 477 2.74 23.88 13.65
C VAL A 477 3.62 24.66 12.67
N PRO A 478 4.78 24.13 12.26
CA PRO A 478 5.54 24.70 11.15
C PRO A 478 4.88 24.33 9.82
N GLN A 479 4.58 25.34 8.99
CA GLN A 479 4.03 25.16 7.64
C GLN A 479 4.79 26.05 6.65
N PRO A 480 5.06 25.61 5.40
CA PRO A 480 5.59 26.51 4.37
C PRO A 480 4.65 27.69 4.14
N LYS A 481 5.20 28.90 4.03
CA LYS A 481 4.41 30.13 3.77
C LYS A 481 3.47 30.01 2.56
N GLU A 482 3.91 29.32 1.52
CA GLU A 482 3.09 29.11 0.32
C GLU A 482 1.86 28.22 0.58
N GLU A 483 1.99 27.19 1.43
CA GLU A 483 0.86 26.31 1.80
C GLU A 483 -0.12 27.04 2.73
N HIS A 484 0.41 27.83 3.68
CA HIS A 484 -0.44 28.65 4.55
C HIS A 484 -1.20 29.72 3.75
N LEU A 485 -0.53 30.37 2.79
CA LEU A 485 -1.21 31.28 1.87
C LEU A 485 -2.33 30.56 1.11
N ASP A 486 -2.07 29.37 0.56
CA ASP A 486 -3.09 28.60 -0.17
C ASP A 486 -4.27 28.17 0.70
N ASP A 487 -4.04 27.83 1.97
CA ASP A 487 -5.09 27.54 2.95
C ASP A 487 -5.99 28.76 3.19
N LEU A 488 -5.40 29.96 3.37
CA LEU A 488 -6.14 31.20 3.59
C LEU A 488 -6.94 31.63 2.35
N LEU A 489 -6.33 31.53 1.16
CA LEU A 489 -7.00 31.86 -0.11
C LEU A 489 -8.15 30.90 -0.38
N TRP A 490 -7.98 29.60 -0.08
CA TRP A 490 -9.04 28.62 -0.16
C TRP A 490 -10.19 28.95 0.80
N GLU A 491 -9.90 29.30 2.05
CA GLU A 491 -10.93 29.69 3.00
C GLU A 491 -11.72 30.91 2.52
N LEU A 492 -11.03 31.95 2.04
CA LEU A 492 -11.66 33.15 1.48
C LEU A 492 -12.56 32.84 0.28
N ASP A 493 -12.12 31.93 -0.60
CA ASP A 493 -12.92 31.48 -1.75
C ASP A 493 -14.21 30.79 -1.32
N ARG A 494 -14.15 29.90 -0.34
CA ARG A 494 -15.32 29.16 0.17
C ARG A 494 -16.31 30.08 0.87
N VAL A 495 -15.82 31.03 1.65
CA VAL A 495 -16.65 32.02 2.34
C VAL A 495 -17.35 32.94 1.33
N ALA A 496 -16.63 33.40 0.30
CA ALA A 496 -17.20 34.22 -0.75
C ALA A 496 -18.29 33.48 -1.57
N GLN A 497 -18.24 32.15 -1.62
CA GLN A 497 -19.24 31.29 -2.27
C GLN A 497 -20.46 30.99 -1.36
N GLY A 498 -20.41 31.40 -0.09
CA GLY A 498 -21.47 31.13 0.88
C GLY A 498 -21.45 29.70 1.42
N ASP A 499 -20.35 28.96 1.24
CA ASP A 499 -20.22 27.57 1.66
C ASP A 499 -20.26 27.41 3.20
N TRP A 500 -19.79 28.43 3.93
CA TRP A 500 -19.95 28.52 5.39
C TRP A 500 -19.81 29.95 5.93
N LEU A 501 -20.23 30.15 7.20
CA LEU A 501 -20.19 31.45 7.88
C LEU A 501 -18.88 31.62 8.65
N MET A 502 -18.28 32.81 8.57
CA MET A 502 -17.09 33.12 9.36
C MET A 502 -17.43 33.66 10.76
N PRO A 503 -16.67 33.26 11.80
CA PRO A 503 -16.69 33.97 13.08
C PRO A 503 -16.35 35.46 12.92
N LYS A 504 -16.94 36.32 13.75
CA LYS A 504 -16.66 37.77 13.76
C LYS A 504 -15.15 38.02 13.92
N GLY A 505 -14.61 38.97 13.14
CA GLY A 505 -13.19 39.37 13.17
C GLY A 505 -12.24 38.45 12.40
N ARG A 506 -12.63 37.21 12.09
CA ARG A 506 -11.81 36.29 11.32
C ARG A 506 -11.59 36.71 9.85
N PRO A 507 -12.59 37.24 9.09
CA PRO A 507 -12.36 37.67 7.70
C PRO A 507 -11.21 38.66 7.56
N ARG A 508 -11.23 39.75 8.35
CA ARG A 508 -10.16 40.75 8.35
C ARG A 508 -8.80 40.15 8.69
N HIS A 509 -8.75 39.25 9.68
CA HIS A 509 -7.51 38.59 10.07
C HIS A 509 -6.93 37.75 8.93
N ILE A 510 -7.75 36.91 8.27
CA ILE A 510 -7.27 36.06 7.17
C ILE A 510 -6.87 36.87 5.93
N GLU A 511 -7.57 37.98 5.64
CA GLU A 511 -7.19 38.90 4.56
C GLU A 511 -5.84 39.58 4.84
N GLU A 512 -5.64 40.10 6.06
CA GLU A 512 -4.37 40.71 6.48
C GLU A 512 -3.21 39.71 6.41
N GLN A 513 -3.44 38.45 6.85
CA GLN A 513 -2.43 37.39 6.76
C GLN A 513 -2.13 36.98 5.32
N ALA A 514 -3.15 36.79 4.47
CA ALA A 514 -2.96 36.42 3.07
C ALA A 514 -2.18 37.51 2.31
N MET A 515 -2.51 38.78 2.54
CA MET A 515 -1.79 39.91 1.93
C MET A 515 -0.33 40.00 2.43
N ARG A 516 -0.09 39.80 3.73
CA ARG A 516 1.26 39.73 4.30
C ARG A 516 2.08 38.63 3.61
N LEU A 517 1.55 37.42 3.53
CA LEU A 517 2.25 36.28 2.92
C LEU A 517 2.46 36.47 1.42
N GLY A 518 1.46 37.01 0.71
CA GLY A 518 1.60 37.38 -0.69
C GLY A 518 2.75 38.37 -0.91
N MET A 519 2.85 39.41 -0.08
CA MET A 519 3.94 40.38 -0.14
C MET A 519 5.29 39.75 0.19
N GLU A 520 5.38 38.93 1.23
CA GLU A 520 6.62 38.23 1.60
C GLU A 520 7.09 37.26 0.50
N ILE A 521 6.17 36.53 -0.13
CA ILE A 521 6.50 35.53 -1.16
C ILE A 521 6.82 36.19 -2.50
N TYR A 522 6.05 37.18 -2.94
CA TYR A 522 6.14 37.74 -4.30
C TYR A 522 6.86 39.10 -4.37
N GLY A 523 7.02 39.82 -3.26
CA GLY A 523 7.80 41.06 -3.17
C GLY A 523 7.24 42.27 -3.92
N GLY A 524 5.96 42.24 -4.33
CA GLY A 524 5.31 43.31 -5.11
C GLY A 524 3.85 43.51 -4.72
N ALA A 525 3.21 44.55 -5.28
CA ALA A 525 1.82 44.91 -4.99
C ALA A 525 0.81 43.98 -5.68
N ALA A 526 0.72 42.73 -5.23
CA ALA A 526 -0.38 41.83 -5.59
C ALA A 526 -1.62 42.15 -4.74
N THR A 527 -2.78 42.25 -5.36
CA THR A 527 -4.05 42.33 -4.62
C THR A 527 -4.47 40.95 -4.13
N LEU A 528 -5.42 40.91 -3.18
CA LEU A 528 -5.97 39.65 -2.70
C LEU A 528 -6.64 38.85 -3.81
N ASP A 529 -7.31 39.55 -4.74
CA ASP A 529 -7.95 38.92 -5.88
C ASP A 529 -6.91 38.33 -6.85
N ASP A 530 -5.79 39.04 -7.08
CA ASP A 530 -4.69 38.53 -7.91
C ASP A 530 -4.14 37.21 -7.37
N LEU A 531 -3.94 37.13 -6.05
CA LEU A 531 -3.44 35.93 -5.36
C LEU A 531 -4.44 34.77 -5.48
N ARG A 532 -5.74 35.02 -5.26
CA ARG A 532 -6.81 34.01 -5.39
C ARG A 532 -6.90 33.47 -6.82
N GLN A 533 -6.86 34.35 -7.81
CA GLN A 533 -6.90 33.94 -9.22
C GLN A 533 -5.62 33.20 -9.63
N ALA A 534 -4.44 33.65 -9.18
CA ALA A 534 -3.17 32.98 -9.45
C ALA A 534 -3.14 31.55 -8.88
N ARG A 535 -3.69 31.33 -7.67
CA ARG A 535 -3.86 29.98 -7.11
C ARG A 535 -4.66 29.08 -8.05
N LYS A 536 -5.79 29.56 -8.58
CA LYS A 536 -6.66 28.79 -9.49
C LYS A 536 -5.98 28.50 -10.83
N LEU A 537 -5.25 29.46 -11.40
CA LEU A 537 -4.55 29.28 -12.68
C LEU A 537 -3.50 28.17 -12.65
N ARG A 538 -2.81 27.94 -11.52
CA ARG A 538 -1.88 26.80 -11.37
C ARG A 538 -2.55 25.44 -11.58
N CYS A 539 -3.86 25.38 -11.43
CA CYS A 539 -4.64 24.14 -11.54
C CYS A 539 -5.46 24.08 -12.84
N ASP A 540 -5.35 25.11 -13.69
CA ASP A 540 -6.05 25.20 -14.95
C ASP A 540 -5.23 24.60 -16.10
N ALA A 541 -5.75 23.51 -16.69
CA ALA A 541 -5.07 22.78 -17.74
C ALA A 541 -4.86 23.63 -19.02
N GLN A 542 -5.77 24.56 -19.32
CA GLN A 542 -5.65 25.42 -20.50
C GLN A 542 -4.53 26.45 -20.31
N PHE A 543 -4.47 27.09 -19.14
CA PHE A 543 -3.40 27.99 -18.74
C PHE A 543 -2.04 27.29 -18.79
N LEU A 544 -1.88 26.15 -18.11
CA LEU A 544 -0.63 25.39 -18.09
C LEU A 544 -0.16 24.99 -19.49
N SER A 545 -1.09 24.53 -20.34
CA SER A 545 -0.81 24.22 -21.75
C SER A 545 -0.38 25.46 -22.54
N ALA A 546 -1.08 26.58 -22.38
CA ALA A 546 -0.82 27.82 -23.10
C ALA A 546 0.57 28.41 -22.78
N ILE A 547 1.00 28.36 -21.51
CA ILE A 547 2.36 28.80 -21.14
C ILE A 547 3.43 27.76 -21.49
N GLY A 548 3.04 26.58 -21.98
CA GLY A 548 3.93 25.51 -22.42
C GLY A 548 4.57 24.70 -21.29
N TYR A 549 3.92 24.61 -20.14
CA TYR A 549 4.36 23.73 -19.04
C TYR A 549 4.43 22.26 -19.53
N PRO A 550 5.49 21.48 -19.19
CA PRO A 550 6.57 21.75 -18.23
C PRO A 550 7.85 22.37 -18.84
N PHE A 551 7.83 22.86 -20.08
CA PHE A 551 9.02 23.45 -20.72
C PHE A 551 9.03 24.98 -20.69
N MET A 552 7.90 25.59 -20.31
CA MET A 552 7.73 27.04 -20.16
C MET A 552 8.16 27.82 -21.42
N ARG A 553 7.32 27.80 -22.46
CA ARG A 553 7.68 28.35 -23.79
C ARG A 553 7.82 29.86 -23.82
N SER A 554 6.97 30.60 -23.09
CA SER A 554 7.08 32.06 -22.97
C SER A 554 6.33 32.57 -21.74
N HIS A 555 7.02 33.37 -20.93
CA HIS A 555 6.41 34.07 -19.80
C HIS A 555 5.45 35.18 -20.27
N GLU A 556 5.65 35.72 -21.48
CA GLU A 556 4.80 36.79 -22.02
C GLU A 556 3.38 36.30 -22.30
N LEU A 557 3.20 35.02 -22.60
CA LEU A 557 1.88 34.41 -22.81
C LEU A 557 1.00 34.47 -21.56
N ALA A 558 1.58 34.62 -20.37
CA ALA A 558 0.81 34.75 -19.14
C ALA A 558 0.13 36.13 -19.01
N ARG A 559 0.59 37.15 -19.74
CA ARG A 559 0.04 38.51 -19.68
C ARG A 559 -1.41 38.60 -20.13
N GLN A 560 -1.90 37.63 -20.93
CA GLN A 560 -3.31 37.56 -21.30
C GLN A 560 -4.24 37.31 -20.10
N TRP A 561 -3.70 36.81 -18.97
CA TRP A 561 -4.40 36.67 -17.69
C TRP A 561 -4.07 37.79 -16.70
N GLY A 562 -3.39 38.87 -17.14
CA GLY A 562 -3.03 40.01 -16.29
C GLY A 562 -2.10 39.64 -15.13
N PRO A 563 -2.14 40.42 -14.02
CA PRO A 563 -1.33 40.15 -12.83
C PRO A 563 -1.46 38.73 -12.25
N PRO A 564 -2.65 38.10 -12.19
CA PRO A 564 -2.79 36.71 -11.75
C PRO A 564 -1.92 35.72 -12.55
N GLY A 565 -1.88 35.87 -13.87
CA GLY A 565 -1.08 35.02 -14.76
C GLY A 565 0.42 35.16 -14.49
N GLU A 566 0.89 36.39 -14.28
CA GLU A 566 2.29 36.66 -13.95
C GLU A 566 2.67 36.06 -12.60
N LEU A 567 1.82 36.17 -11.58
CA LEU A 567 2.04 35.55 -10.26
C LEU A 567 2.09 34.01 -10.36
N ALA A 568 1.19 33.40 -11.15
CA ALA A 568 1.18 31.96 -11.36
C ALA A 568 2.46 31.48 -12.08
N VAL A 569 2.93 32.17 -13.12
CA VAL A 569 4.20 31.84 -13.78
C VAL A 569 5.38 32.03 -12.83
N ARG A 570 5.44 33.13 -12.07
CA ARG A 570 6.50 33.34 -11.08
C ARG A 570 6.52 32.24 -10.03
N HIS A 571 5.36 31.78 -9.55
CA HIS A 571 5.29 30.62 -8.68
C HIS A 571 5.93 29.38 -9.31
N LEU A 572 5.76 29.17 -10.62
CA LEU A 572 6.29 28.00 -11.32
C LEU A 572 7.77 28.11 -11.71
N SER A 573 8.35 29.30 -11.90
CA SER A 573 9.70 29.43 -12.47
C SER A 573 10.67 30.33 -11.70
N ASP A 574 10.21 31.19 -10.80
CA ASP A 574 11.07 32.12 -10.05
C ASP A 574 11.64 31.43 -8.79
N PHE A 575 12.96 31.22 -8.77
CA PHE A 575 13.65 30.61 -7.64
C PHE A 575 13.55 31.42 -6.34
N ALA A 576 13.50 32.76 -6.42
CA ALA A 576 13.40 33.59 -5.23
C ALA A 576 11.99 33.49 -4.63
N VAL A 577 10.95 33.41 -5.46
CA VAL A 577 9.57 33.11 -5.03
C VAL A 577 9.49 31.72 -4.39
N TYR A 578 10.07 30.70 -5.03
CA TYR A 578 10.19 29.36 -4.47
C TYR A 578 10.87 29.38 -3.09
N ALA A 579 12.06 29.97 -2.99
CA ALA A 579 12.83 29.98 -1.76
C ALA A 579 12.08 30.67 -0.62
N ARG A 580 11.39 31.80 -0.88
CA ARG A 580 10.57 32.50 0.12
C ARG A 580 9.31 31.71 0.49
N GLY A 581 8.62 31.12 -0.48
CA GLY A 581 7.43 30.30 -0.26
C GLY A 581 7.70 29.03 0.57
N ARG A 582 8.89 28.44 0.41
CA ARG A 582 9.33 27.26 1.18
C ARG A 582 9.79 27.55 2.59
N GLN A 583 9.99 28.81 2.96
CA GLN A 583 10.35 29.14 4.34
C GLN A 583 9.22 28.69 5.27
N PRO A 584 9.52 27.95 6.35
CA PRO A 584 8.52 27.62 7.34
C PRO A 584 8.13 28.88 8.11
N GLU A 585 6.85 29.04 8.38
CA GLU A 585 6.36 29.92 9.43
C GLU A 585 5.66 29.10 10.52
N LEU A 586 5.65 29.63 11.74
CA LEU A 586 4.99 28.99 12.87
C LEU A 586 3.54 29.46 12.93
N PHE A 587 2.62 28.56 12.58
CA PHE A 587 1.20 28.79 12.72
C PHE A 587 0.76 28.46 14.15
N THR A 588 0.04 29.37 14.81
CA THR A 588 -0.54 29.12 16.15
C THR A 588 -2.04 28.94 16.03
N ALA A 589 -2.55 27.76 16.41
CA ALA A 589 -3.95 27.43 16.23
C ALA A 589 -4.85 28.16 17.26
N HIS A 590 -5.67 29.09 16.77
CA HIS A 590 -6.62 29.89 17.53
C HIS A 590 -7.99 29.19 17.69
N ARG A 591 -8.79 29.65 18.67
CA ARG A 591 -10.16 29.13 18.88
C ARG A 591 -11.07 29.33 17.65
N THR A 592 -10.86 30.41 16.91
CA THR A 592 -11.59 30.70 15.68
C THR A 592 -11.29 29.69 14.57
N ASP A 593 -10.11 29.04 14.58
CA ASP A 593 -9.78 27.99 13.62
C ASP A 593 -10.65 26.76 13.84
N VAL A 594 -10.92 26.37 15.09
CA VAL A 594 -11.79 25.21 15.36
C VAL A 594 -13.19 25.40 14.78
N ALA A 595 -13.76 26.59 14.92
CA ALA A 595 -15.07 26.90 14.37
C ALA A 595 -15.07 26.87 12.83
N MET A 596 -14.00 27.35 12.20
CA MET A 596 -13.80 27.25 10.75
C MET A 596 -13.63 25.79 10.31
N LEU A 597 -12.73 25.04 10.93
CA LEU A 597 -12.41 23.65 10.58
C LEU A 597 -13.64 22.74 10.70
N THR A 598 -14.47 22.96 11.73
CA THR A 598 -15.74 22.23 11.90
C THR A 598 -16.71 22.51 10.76
N GLN A 599 -16.78 23.76 10.29
CA GLN A 599 -17.65 24.13 9.17
C GLN A 599 -17.11 23.61 7.85
N ALA A 600 -15.80 23.70 7.62
CA ALA A 600 -15.14 23.13 6.46
C ALA A 600 -15.36 21.63 6.35
N GLN A 601 -15.23 20.88 7.46
CA GLN A 601 -15.54 19.45 7.50
C GLN A 601 -17.01 19.18 7.15
N ARG A 602 -17.96 19.97 7.68
CA ARG A 602 -19.38 19.82 7.35
C ARG A 602 -19.65 20.05 5.87
N PHE A 603 -19.12 21.14 5.32
CA PHE A 603 -19.22 21.45 3.90
C PHE A 603 -18.66 20.31 3.04
N LEU A 604 -17.43 19.86 3.31
CA LEU A 604 -16.81 18.79 2.53
C LEU A 604 -17.59 17.49 2.62
N ARG A 605 -18.13 17.14 3.79
CA ARG A 605 -18.97 15.94 3.93
C ARG A 605 -20.24 16.03 3.10
N GLN A 606 -20.89 17.20 3.07
CA GLN A 606 -22.07 17.42 2.25
C GLN A 606 -21.74 17.36 0.76
N THR A 607 -20.66 18.01 0.33
CA THR A 607 -20.20 18.02 -1.06
C THR A 607 -19.84 16.61 -1.54
N LEU A 608 -19.03 15.87 -0.80
CA LEU A 608 -18.63 14.51 -1.17
C LEU A 608 -19.81 13.54 -1.18
N ALA A 609 -20.73 13.64 -0.22
CA ALA A 609 -21.93 12.82 -0.19
C ALA A 609 -22.86 13.12 -1.38
N ALA A 610 -23.08 14.40 -1.71
CA ALA A 610 -23.90 14.80 -2.86
C ALA A 610 -23.30 14.36 -4.20
N MET A 611 -21.97 14.31 -4.29
CA MET A 611 -21.25 13.78 -5.44
C MET A 611 -21.14 12.25 -5.47
N GLU A 612 -21.64 11.55 -4.44
CA GLU A 612 -21.48 10.09 -4.27
C GLU A 612 -20.00 9.64 -4.33
N ILE A 613 -19.10 10.44 -3.76
CA ILE A 613 -17.69 10.05 -3.60
C ILE A 613 -17.57 9.11 -2.41
N THR A 614 -16.91 7.97 -2.62
CA THR A 614 -16.67 6.97 -1.56
C THR A 614 -15.26 7.15 -0.97
N ILE A 615 -15.14 7.06 0.34
CA ILE A 615 -13.84 7.06 1.03
C ILE A 615 -13.31 5.62 1.12
N GLU A 616 -12.07 5.40 0.73
CA GLU A 616 -11.35 4.15 0.95
C GLU A 616 -10.69 4.20 2.32
N ALA A 617 -11.14 3.35 3.24
CA ALA A 617 -10.56 3.22 4.57
C ALA A 617 -9.63 2.01 4.61
N ASN A 618 -8.42 2.22 5.14
CA ASN A 618 -7.42 1.17 5.34
C ASN A 618 -7.01 1.14 6.84
N PRO A 619 -7.88 0.64 7.74
CA PRO A 619 -7.74 0.83 9.18
C PRO A 619 -6.40 0.37 9.76
N THR A 620 -5.93 -0.80 9.36
CA THR A 620 -4.61 -1.29 9.78
C THR A 620 -3.47 -0.37 9.30
N SER A 621 -3.54 0.10 8.05
CA SER A 621 -2.54 1.02 7.49
C SER A 621 -2.50 2.31 8.31
N ASN A 622 -3.67 2.89 8.59
CA ASN A 622 -3.78 4.12 9.38
C ASN A 622 -3.37 3.93 10.85
N MET A 623 -3.57 2.74 11.42
CA MET A 623 -3.07 2.41 12.76
C MET A 623 -1.54 2.33 12.82
N LEU A 624 -0.90 1.70 11.84
CA LEU A 624 0.54 1.47 11.89
C LEU A 624 1.35 2.65 11.34
N ILE A 625 0.84 3.34 10.32
CA ILE A 625 1.55 4.44 9.65
C ILE A 625 1.15 5.78 10.25
N GLY A 626 -0.16 6.03 10.39
CA GLY A 626 -0.72 7.30 10.88
C GLY A 626 -0.92 7.37 12.39
N GLU A 627 -0.57 6.31 13.13
CA GLU A 627 -0.76 6.17 14.58
C GLU A 627 -2.21 6.40 15.06
N VAL A 628 -3.17 6.14 14.16
CA VAL A 628 -4.60 6.27 14.45
C VAL A 628 -5.09 5.00 15.13
N SER A 629 -5.44 5.08 16.42
CA SER A 629 -6.02 3.91 17.12
C SER A 629 -7.29 3.42 16.40
N LEU A 630 -7.44 2.10 16.23
CA LEU A 630 -8.62 1.51 15.60
C LEU A 630 -9.93 1.94 16.29
N GLU A 631 -9.91 2.14 17.61
CA GLU A 631 -11.06 2.62 18.40
C GLU A 631 -11.63 3.95 17.92
N HIS A 632 -10.73 4.88 17.61
CA HIS A 632 -11.04 6.25 17.24
C HIS A 632 -10.87 6.46 15.74
N HIS A 633 -10.89 5.38 14.96
CA HIS A 633 -10.63 5.47 13.53
C HIS A 633 -11.69 6.36 12.84
N PRO A 634 -11.27 7.30 11.96
CA PRO A 634 -12.14 8.21 11.22
C PRO A 634 -13.34 7.57 10.52
N ILE A 635 -13.26 6.28 10.19
CA ILE A 635 -14.38 5.50 9.63
C ILE A 635 -15.66 5.64 10.45
N PHE A 636 -15.57 5.64 11.79
CA PHE A 636 -16.74 5.79 12.66
C PHE A 636 -17.31 7.21 12.67
N SER A 637 -16.56 8.19 12.16
CA SER A 637 -17.05 9.54 11.93
C SER A 637 -17.82 9.65 10.60
N PHE A 638 -17.48 8.83 9.60
CA PHE A 638 -18.13 8.80 8.29
C PHE A 638 -19.38 7.90 8.28
N GLN A 639 -19.28 6.77 9.00
CA GLN A 639 -20.33 5.79 9.23
C GLN A 639 -20.52 5.60 10.74
N PRO A 640 -21.35 6.45 11.40
CA PRO A 640 -21.54 6.43 12.84
C PRO A 640 -21.92 5.06 13.38
N LEU A 641 -21.48 4.79 14.61
CA LEU A 641 -21.86 3.60 15.35
C LEU A 641 -23.39 3.57 15.59
N PRO A 642 -24.00 2.38 15.65
CA PRO A 642 -25.42 2.24 16.00
C PRO A 642 -25.74 3.00 17.31
N GLY A 643 -26.72 3.90 17.25
CA GLY A 643 -27.13 4.72 18.39
C GLY A 643 -26.23 5.92 18.73
N LYS A 644 -25.14 6.16 17.98
CA LYS A 644 -24.26 7.34 18.13
C LYS A 644 -24.34 8.29 16.94
N GLU A 645 -25.46 8.30 16.24
CA GLU A 645 -25.71 9.22 15.13
C GLU A 645 -25.72 10.66 15.65
N ARG A 646 -24.82 11.50 15.13
CA ARG A 646 -24.83 12.94 15.41
C ARG A 646 -25.78 13.61 14.41
N GLY A 647 -26.85 14.24 14.91
CA GLY A 647 -27.76 15.02 14.06
C GLY A 647 -27.00 16.08 13.25
N ASN A 648 -27.36 16.24 11.97
CA ASN A 648 -26.79 17.18 10.99
C ASN A 648 -25.40 16.83 10.39
N VAL A 649 -24.97 15.56 10.42
CA VAL A 649 -23.74 15.12 9.74
C VAL A 649 -24.08 14.15 8.61
N SER A 650 -23.77 14.52 7.36
CA SER A 650 -23.98 13.66 6.19
C SER A 650 -23.12 12.39 6.28
N ARG A 651 -23.74 11.23 6.07
CA ARG A 651 -23.02 9.97 5.87
C ARG A 651 -22.30 10.01 4.54
N ILE A 652 -21.04 9.55 4.53
CA ILE A 652 -20.27 9.36 3.30
C ILE A 652 -20.11 7.87 3.07
N GLY A 653 -20.24 7.41 1.83
CA GLY A 653 -19.94 6.02 1.49
C GLY A 653 -18.50 5.68 1.89
N VAL A 654 -18.29 4.52 2.50
CA VAL A 654 -16.95 4.02 2.83
C VAL A 654 -16.77 2.63 2.24
N THR A 655 -15.61 2.36 1.69
CA THR A 655 -15.16 1.02 1.31
C THR A 655 -13.91 0.64 2.12
N LEU A 656 -13.68 -0.66 2.27
CA LEU A 656 -12.58 -1.18 3.07
C LEU A 656 -11.49 -1.73 2.14
N GLY A 657 -10.23 -1.51 2.51
CA GLY A 657 -9.09 -2.10 1.83
C GLY A 657 -8.02 -2.57 2.81
N SER A 658 -7.18 -3.48 2.32
CA SER A 658 -6.07 -4.04 3.10
C SER A 658 -4.72 -3.40 2.78
N ASP A 659 -4.68 -2.51 1.79
CA ASP A 659 -3.52 -1.70 1.40
C ASP A 659 -2.29 -2.55 1.01
N ASP A 660 -1.36 -2.77 1.94
CA ASP A 660 -0.12 -3.55 1.78
C ASP A 660 -0.06 -4.79 2.70
N PRO A 661 -0.79 -5.88 2.38
CA PRO A 661 -1.00 -7.05 3.24
C PRO A 661 0.23 -7.65 3.91
N VAL A 662 1.33 -7.84 3.18
CA VAL A 662 2.54 -8.45 3.74
C VAL A 662 3.23 -7.52 4.75
N THR A 663 3.29 -6.22 4.45
CA THR A 663 3.91 -5.23 5.35
C THR A 663 3.04 -4.93 6.54
N LEU A 664 1.72 -5.02 6.36
CA LEU A 664 0.74 -4.76 7.39
C LEU A 664 0.26 -6.03 8.10
N ALA A 665 0.76 -7.22 7.74
CA ALA A 665 0.32 -8.51 8.28
C ALA A 665 -1.22 -8.64 8.39
N THR A 666 -1.94 -8.36 7.30
CA THR A 666 -3.41 -8.31 7.27
C THR A 666 -3.98 -8.78 5.93
N SER A 667 -5.29 -8.93 5.83
CA SER A 667 -6.07 -9.26 4.63
C SER A 667 -7.43 -8.56 4.70
N LEU A 668 -8.21 -8.53 3.60
CA LEU A 668 -9.54 -7.90 3.66
C LEU A 668 -10.47 -8.54 4.71
N PRO A 669 -10.58 -9.88 4.82
CA PRO A 669 -11.36 -10.50 5.91
C PRO A 669 -10.88 -10.08 7.30
N ASP A 670 -9.57 -9.92 7.51
CA ASP A 670 -9.02 -9.45 8.78
C ASP A 670 -9.46 -8.02 9.09
N GLU A 671 -9.47 -7.11 8.12
CA GLU A 671 -9.94 -5.73 8.32
C GLU A 671 -11.42 -5.70 8.78
N PHE A 672 -12.28 -6.53 8.18
CA PHE A 672 -13.68 -6.68 8.62
C PHE A 672 -13.76 -7.23 10.05
N ALA A 673 -12.94 -8.24 10.37
CA ALA A 673 -12.90 -8.83 11.71
C ALA A 673 -12.41 -7.81 12.74
N TYR A 674 -11.39 -7.00 12.42
CA TYR A 674 -10.90 -5.96 13.31
C TYR A 674 -11.99 -4.94 13.63
N LEU A 675 -12.68 -4.43 12.62
CA LEU A 675 -13.81 -3.52 12.82
C LEU A 675 -14.94 -4.16 13.62
N TYR A 676 -15.29 -5.43 13.37
CA TYR A 676 -16.30 -6.15 14.16
C TYR A 676 -16.01 -6.09 15.65
N PHE A 677 -14.79 -6.45 16.07
CA PHE A 677 -14.45 -6.47 17.48
C PHE A 677 -14.38 -5.07 18.09
N GLU A 678 -13.97 -4.04 17.34
CA GLU A 678 -14.06 -2.65 17.80
C GLU A 678 -15.52 -2.21 18.02
N LEU A 679 -16.44 -2.58 17.12
CA LEU A 679 -17.88 -2.35 17.30
C LEU A 679 -18.39 -3.02 18.58
N ARG A 680 -17.99 -4.27 18.81
CA ARG A 680 -18.38 -5.04 20.01
C ARG A 680 -17.82 -4.40 21.28
N ARG A 681 -16.57 -3.94 21.26
CA ARG A 681 -15.93 -3.25 22.38
C ARG A 681 -16.58 -1.90 22.66
N ALA A 682 -17.04 -1.20 21.63
CA ALA A 682 -17.79 0.05 21.76
C ALA A 682 -19.25 -0.15 22.25
N GLY A 683 -19.67 -1.39 22.54
CA GLY A 683 -20.97 -1.74 23.12
C GLY A 683 -22.06 -2.11 22.11
N ALA A 684 -21.77 -2.20 20.82
CA ALA A 684 -22.76 -2.61 19.83
C ALA A 684 -23.15 -4.08 20.03
N SER A 685 -24.45 -4.42 19.89
CA SER A 685 -24.91 -5.81 19.90
C SER A 685 -24.34 -6.59 18.69
N ARG A 686 -24.31 -7.93 18.77
CA ARG A 686 -23.80 -8.76 17.66
C ARG A 686 -24.54 -8.46 16.36
N GLN A 687 -25.86 -8.39 16.42
CA GLN A 687 -26.71 -8.06 15.28
C GLN A 687 -26.43 -6.66 14.73
N ALA A 688 -26.28 -5.66 15.61
CA ALA A 688 -25.99 -4.30 15.20
C ALA A 688 -24.61 -4.17 14.53
N ALA A 689 -23.61 -4.86 15.08
CA ALA A 689 -22.26 -4.90 14.50
C ALA A 689 -22.25 -5.58 13.12
N GLN A 690 -22.88 -6.74 12.98
CA GLN A 690 -22.99 -7.43 11.69
C GLN A 690 -23.75 -6.61 10.65
N ASN A 691 -24.87 -5.96 11.04
CA ASN A 691 -25.62 -5.10 10.13
C ASN A 691 -24.80 -3.90 9.65
N TRP A 692 -24.00 -3.31 10.55
CA TRP A 692 -23.09 -2.22 10.19
C TRP A 692 -22.02 -2.70 9.19
N LEU A 693 -21.44 -3.88 9.39
CA LEU A 693 -20.48 -4.47 8.44
C LEU A 693 -21.11 -4.83 7.09
N ARG A 694 -22.36 -5.30 7.07
CA ARG A 694 -23.11 -5.54 5.81
C ARG A 694 -23.32 -4.24 5.04
N GLN A 695 -23.70 -3.17 5.71
CA GLN A 695 -23.83 -1.84 5.07
C GLN A 695 -22.49 -1.36 4.49
N LEU A 696 -21.39 -1.59 5.21
CA LEU A 696 -20.04 -1.28 4.72
C LEU A 696 -19.68 -2.12 3.48
N ALA A 697 -19.92 -3.43 3.52
CA ALA A 697 -19.66 -4.34 2.40
C ALA A 697 -20.50 -3.98 1.15
N GLU A 698 -21.79 -3.66 1.33
CA GLU A 698 -22.65 -3.17 0.25
C GLU A 698 -22.14 -1.85 -0.34
N CYS A 699 -21.63 -0.95 0.49
CA CYS A 699 -21.02 0.29 0.01
C CYS A 699 -19.77 0.00 -0.82
N GLY A 700 -18.90 -0.91 -0.39
CA GLY A 700 -17.76 -1.38 -1.18
C GLY A 700 -18.19 -1.99 -2.52
N MET A 701 -19.24 -2.81 -2.51
CA MET A 701 -19.80 -3.39 -3.73
C MET A 701 -20.35 -2.33 -4.69
N ARG A 702 -20.95 -1.24 -4.20
CA ARG A 702 -21.41 -0.11 -5.05
C ARG A 702 -20.26 0.74 -5.56
N ALA A 703 -19.18 0.87 -4.78
CA ALA A 703 -18.02 1.73 -5.08
C ALA A 703 -16.95 1.05 -5.94
N ARG A 704 -17.06 -0.26 -6.19
CA ARG A 704 -16.11 -1.00 -7.01
C ARG A 704 -16.03 -0.46 -8.45
N PHE A 705 -14.85 -0.57 -9.04
CA PHE A 705 -14.59 -0.20 -10.43
C PHE A 705 -14.74 -1.38 -11.40
N THR A 706 -14.80 -2.61 -10.87
CA THR A 706 -15.05 -3.83 -11.64
C THR A 706 -16.46 -3.83 -12.23
N LEU A 707 -16.62 -4.48 -13.40
CA LEU A 707 -17.90 -4.64 -14.08
C LEU A 707 -18.76 -5.74 -13.46
#